data_AF-A0A453I872-F1
#
_entry.id   AF-A0A453I872-F1
#
_cell.length_a   1.000
_cell.length_b   1.000
_cell.length_c   1.000
_cell.angle_alpha   90.00
_cell.angle_beta   90.00
_cell.angle_gamma   90.00
#
_symmetry.space_group_name_H-M   'P 1'
#
loop_
_entity.id
_entity.type
_entity.pdbx_description
1 polymer ?
#
loop_
_entity_poly.entity_id
_entity_poly.type
_entity_poly.pdbx_seq_one_letter_code
_entity_poly.pdbx_strand_id
1 'polypeptide(L)'
;TRYPPARAPWPPRHINCPCLPLLPSSRSPTATMARQIVPSRSFHRLLTSRHYPLASPAPPLRPILLPKALSRATAAATPQLPRRGRRPVVAASASAPAPSSSETEAVPGAWGKVSAVLFDMDGVLCNSEEPSRCAAVDVFAEMGVDVTVDDFIPFTGTGEANFLGGVARVKGVKDFSTESAKKRFFEIYLDKYAKPNSGIGFPGALELIMECKNAGLKVAVASSADRVKVDANLAAAGLPVSLFDAIVSADAFENLKPAPDIFLAASKNLGVDTNECIVIEDALAGVQAAKAAEIRCIAVTTSLDEDALQQASPVFIRKDIGDISINDILYGGSNAYHNERTENTKNISSLGNASPEILNGATNAESVENTNSSSSKDQGLLGSRRDILRYGSLGIAFSCLFFTIGNWKAMQFASPKGLLNFLTGGNSSIFATNEGESLSSRVQQIKKYLADFETGGSATYVPEFPRKLDWLNTAPLQFGRDLKGRVVVLDFWTYCCINCMHVLPDLEFIEKKYKDKPFTVVGVHSAKFDNEKDLEAIRSAVLRYNVTHPVVNDGDMYLWRELGVNSWPTFVVVAPNGKVLAQISGEGHRKDLDDVVGAALEFYDERKLLQNNSLPLALEKDRDSRLITSPLKFPGKLAIDVQNNRLFISDSNHNRIVVTNLDGEFICQVGSSEEGLLDGQFDTASFNRPQGLAYNFKKNILYVADTENHALR
;
A
#
# COMPACT_ATOMS: atom_id res chain seq x y z
N THR A 1 -37.56 -66.61 -30.61
CA THR A 1 -36.13 -66.29 -30.39
C THR A 1 -35.99 -65.03 -29.54
N ARG A 2 -35.69 -65.18 -28.24
CA ARG A 2 -35.30 -64.10 -27.30
C ARG A 2 -34.47 -64.67 -26.13
N TYR A 3 -33.62 -63.81 -25.54
CA TYR A 3 -32.73 -63.92 -24.33
C TYR A 3 -31.24 -64.28 -24.57
N PRO A 4 -30.31 -64.07 -23.59
CA PRO A 4 -29.95 -62.92 -22.71
C PRO A 4 -28.40 -62.72 -22.63
N PRO A 5 -27.81 -61.95 -21.67
CA PRO A 5 -26.92 -62.56 -20.62
C PRO A 5 -26.92 -61.81 -19.23
N ALA A 6 -26.67 -62.36 -18.03
CA ALA A 6 -25.57 -63.17 -17.42
C ALA A 6 -24.24 -62.39 -17.24
N ARG A 7 -23.42 -62.42 -16.16
CA ARG A 7 -23.29 -63.15 -14.87
C ARG A 7 -22.16 -62.48 -14.02
N ALA A 8 -22.14 -62.68 -12.71
CA ALA A 8 -21.01 -62.42 -11.79
C ALA A 8 -20.09 -63.66 -11.59
N PRO A 9 -18.90 -63.52 -10.96
CA PRO A 9 -18.51 -64.45 -9.87
C PRO A 9 -17.56 -63.94 -8.73
N TRP A 10 -17.91 -64.32 -7.48
CA TRP A 10 -17.12 -64.81 -6.30
C TRP A 10 -15.94 -64.02 -5.67
N PRO A 11 -15.80 -64.07 -4.31
CA PRO A 11 -14.77 -64.96 -3.70
C PRO A 11 -15.17 -65.66 -2.37
N PRO A 12 -14.41 -66.67 -1.87
CA PRO A 12 -14.62 -67.30 -0.56
C PRO A 12 -13.43 -67.31 0.43
N ARG A 13 -13.79 -67.34 1.73
CA ARG A 13 -13.26 -68.06 2.93
C ARG A 13 -12.21 -67.47 3.91
N HIS A 14 -12.58 -67.66 5.19
CA HIS A 14 -11.96 -67.41 6.49
C HIS A 14 -10.86 -68.42 6.93
N ILE A 15 -10.06 -68.06 7.95
CA ILE A 15 -9.88 -68.72 9.29
C ILE A 15 -8.45 -68.49 9.87
N ASN A 16 -8.31 -67.78 11.02
CA ASN A 16 -7.80 -68.30 12.32
C ASN A 16 -7.49 -67.19 13.38
N CYS A 17 -7.97 -67.43 14.60
CA CYS A 17 -7.71 -66.77 15.90
C CYS A 17 -6.36 -67.25 16.51
N PRO A 18 -5.78 -66.73 17.65
CA PRO A 18 -6.51 -66.56 18.93
C PRO A 18 -6.01 -65.54 20.01
N CYS A 19 -6.83 -65.46 21.08
CA CYS A 19 -6.52 -65.22 22.52
C CYS A 19 -6.83 -63.85 23.21
N LEU A 20 -7.89 -63.91 24.03
CA LEU A 20 -8.37 -63.17 25.24
C LEU A 20 -7.30 -62.74 26.29
N PRO A 21 -7.61 -62.01 27.42
CA PRO A 21 -8.93 -61.83 28.06
C PRO A 21 -9.33 -60.46 28.72
N LEU A 22 -10.65 -60.30 28.84
CA LEU A 22 -11.48 -59.92 30.01
C LEU A 22 -11.57 -58.46 30.56
N LEU A 23 -12.79 -57.92 30.46
CA LEU A 23 -13.43 -56.93 31.34
C LEU A 23 -13.78 -57.54 32.72
N PRO A 24 -14.09 -56.71 33.75
CA PRO A 24 -15.51 -56.45 34.06
C PRO A 24 -15.78 -54.97 34.43
N SER A 25 -16.75 -54.32 33.77
CA SER A 25 -18.11 -54.04 34.26
C SER A 25 -18.21 -53.24 35.57
N SER A 26 -18.83 -52.06 35.53
CA SER A 26 -20.22 -51.86 36.01
C SER A 26 -20.50 -50.41 36.48
N ARG A 27 -21.69 -49.95 36.10
CA ARG A 27 -22.62 -49.08 36.85
C ARG A 27 -22.23 -47.63 37.13
N SER A 28 -23.02 -46.74 36.54
CA SER A 28 -23.44 -45.46 37.12
C SER A 28 -24.09 -45.68 38.51
N PRO A 29 -24.03 -44.69 39.43
CA PRO A 29 -25.11 -43.70 39.45
C PRO A 29 -24.69 -42.27 39.85
N THR A 30 -25.57 -41.34 39.44
CA THR A 30 -25.91 -40.03 40.01
C THR A 30 -25.45 -39.75 41.46
N ALA A 31 -24.89 -38.56 41.71
CA ALA A 31 -25.36 -37.65 42.76
C ALA A 31 -24.55 -36.33 42.81
N THR A 32 -25.32 -35.24 42.77
CA THR A 32 -25.12 -33.89 43.29
C THR A 32 -24.23 -33.79 44.55
N MET A 33 -23.34 -32.79 44.61
CA MET A 33 -22.90 -32.01 45.80
C MET A 33 -21.80 -31.03 45.35
N ALA A 34 -22.00 -29.72 45.39
CA ALA A 34 -21.97 -28.82 46.56
C ALA A 34 -20.64 -28.02 46.57
N ARG A 35 -20.81 -26.68 46.54
CA ARG A 35 -19.77 -25.69 46.77
C ARG A 35 -19.09 -25.90 48.11
N GLN A 36 -17.76 -25.88 48.15
CA GLN A 36 -17.00 -25.42 49.31
C GLN A 36 -15.78 -24.59 48.87
N ILE A 37 -15.78 -23.35 49.34
CA ILE A 37 -14.66 -22.40 49.36
C ILE A 37 -14.07 -22.49 50.76
N VAL A 38 -12.76 -22.75 50.91
CA VAL A 38 -11.96 -22.40 52.10
C VAL A 38 -10.51 -22.08 51.65
N PRO A 39 -9.84 -21.05 52.22
CA PRO A 39 -8.65 -20.41 51.66
C PRO A 39 -7.32 -20.90 52.26
N SER A 40 -6.22 -20.71 51.53
CA SER A 40 -4.86 -20.97 52.04
C SER A 40 -4.30 -19.74 52.77
N ARG A 41 -3.87 -19.96 54.02
CA ARG A 41 -3.07 -19.02 54.82
C ARG A 41 -1.58 -19.35 54.65
N SER A 42 -0.83 -18.29 54.34
CA SER A 42 0.41 -17.83 55.00
C SER A 42 1.40 -18.87 55.54
N PHE A 43 2.61 -18.87 54.98
CA PHE A 43 3.85 -19.20 55.71
C PHE A 43 4.84 -18.05 55.60
N HIS A 44 5.35 -17.61 56.75
CA HIS A 44 6.31 -16.52 56.89
C HIS A 44 7.45 -16.96 57.84
N ARG A 45 8.69 -16.57 57.49
CA ARG A 45 9.96 -16.50 58.26
C ARG A 45 10.76 -17.81 58.35
N LEU A 46 12.10 -17.82 58.23
CA LEU A 46 13.18 -16.90 58.64
C LEU A 46 14.27 -16.80 57.53
N LEU A 47 14.72 -15.63 57.05
CA LEU A 47 15.78 -14.74 57.56
C LEU A 47 17.15 -15.41 57.84
N THR A 48 18.19 -15.05 57.06
CA THR A 48 19.30 -14.18 57.51
C THR A 48 20.27 -13.76 56.37
N SER A 49 20.44 -12.43 56.26
CA SER A 49 21.65 -11.65 55.96
C SER A 49 22.58 -11.99 54.79
N ARG A 50 22.51 -11.18 53.72
CA ARG A 50 23.68 -10.50 53.13
C ARG A 50 23.34 -9.03 52.88
N HIS A 51 24.06 -8.14 53.54
CA HIS A 51 24.02 -6.71 53.33
C HIS A 51 24.76 -6.34 52.04
N TYR A 52 24.12 -5.59 51.16
CA TYR A 52 24.77 -4.74 50.15
C TYR A 52 24.21 -3.31 50.30
N PRO A 53 25.06 -2.27 50.17
CA PRO A 53 24.72 -0.91 50.59
C PRO A 53 23.75 -0.20 49.63
N LEU A 54 22.97 0.72 50.22
CA LEU A 54 22.09 1.67 49.55
C LEU A 54 22.84 2.51 48.50
N ALA A 55 22.21 2.70 47.35
CA ALA A 55 22.65 3.63 46.32
C ALA A 55 22.59 5.08 46.83
N SER A 56 23.70 5.81 46.69
CA SER A 56 23.81 7.24 47.00
C SER A 56 22.95 8.11 46.06
N PRO A 57 22.47 9.29 46.51
CA PRO A 57 21.81 10.24 45.63
C PRO A 57 22.80 10.89 44.65
N ALA A 58 22.35 11.12 43.42
CA ALA A 58 23.11 11.80 42.38
C ALA A 58 23.48 13.25 42.80
N PRO A 59 24.67 13.76 42.42
CA PRO A 59 25.07 15.13 42.74
C PRO A 59 24.37 16.16 41.83
N PRO A 60 24.20 17.42 42.28
CA PRO A 60 23.56 18.46 41.49
C PRO A 60 24.47 18.94 40.35
N LEU A 61 23.87 19.24 39.19
CA LEU A 61 24.56 19.85 38.05
C LEU A 61 25.02 21.27 38.40
N ARG A 62 26.32 21.53 38.23
CA ARG A 62 26.91 22.87 38.34
C ARG A 62 26.65 23.69 37.06
N PRO A 63 26.46 25.02 37.18
CA PRO A 63 26.21 25.92 36.06
C PRO A 63 27.49 26.22 35.28
N ILE A 64 27.41 26.20 33.94
CA ILE A 64 28.47 26.70 33.07
C ILE A 64 28.32 28.24 32.99
N LEU A 65 29.35 28.93 33.46
CA LEU A 65 29.52 30.37 33.42
C LEU A 65 29.75 30.88 31.99
N LEU A 66 28.96 31.87 31.57
CA LEU A 66 29.35 32.83 30.52
C LEU A 66 30.55 33.67 30.99
N PRO A 67 31.53 33.97 30.13
CA PRO A 67 32.43 35.09 30.36
C PRO A 67 31.71 36.41 30.08
N LYS A 68 31.57 37.24 31.12
CA LYS A 68 31.37 38.69 31.02
C LYS A 68 32.67 39.36 31.41
N ALA A 69 33.17 40.26 30.56
CA ALA A 69 33.99 41.43 30.91
C ALA A 69 34.24 42.23 29.62
N LEU A 70 34.31 43.56 29.55
CA LEU A 70 34.13 44.72 30.44
C LEU A 70 34.43 45.90 29.48
N SER A 71 33.66 46.98 29.35
CA SER A 71 33.72 48.23 30.13
C SER A 71 33.32 49.34 29.13
N ARG A 72 32.22 50.09 29.29
CA ARG A 72 31.92 51.23 30.19
C ARG A 72 32.44 52.59 29.65
N ALA A 73 31.50 53.54 29.54
CA ALA A 73 31.58 55.02 29.61
C ALA A 73 31.02 55.72 28.35
N THR A 74 30.31 56.86 28.35
CA THR A 74 29.63 57.75 29.32
C THR A 74 28.90 58.81 28.47
N ALA A 75 27.83 59.40 29.04
CA ALA A 75 27.38 60.80 28.85
C ALA A 75 26.62 61.30 27.58
N ALA A 76 25.38 61.72 27.87
CA ALA A 76 24.81 63.08 27.68
C ALA A 76 24.26 63.58 26.31
N ALA A 77 22.99 64.00 26.41
CA ALA A 77 22.32 65.20 25.86
C ALA A 77 21.77 65.25 24.40
N THR A 78 20.44 65.42 24.35
CA THR A 78 19.50 66.06 23.39
C THR A 78 20.02 67.38 22.75
N PRO A 79 19.44 67.99 21.65
CA PRO A 79 17.99 68.12 21.35
C PRO A 79 17.48 68.32 19.87
N GLN A 80 16.13 68.38 19.70
CA GLN A 80 15.26 69.14 18.73
C GLN A 80 15.13 68.72 17.23
N LEU A 81 13.96 68.32 16.68
CA LEU A 81 12.65 68.99 16.28
C LEU A 81 12.55 69.11 14.72
N PRO A 82 11.39 69.31 14.02
CA PRO A 82 10.01 69.56 14.49
C PRO A 82 8.83 68.82 13.77
N ARG A 83 7.63 69.10 14.30
CA ARG A 83 6.25 68.74 13.93
C ARG A 83 5.60 69.66 12.86
N ARG A 84 4.43 69.22 12.34
CA ARG A 84 3.15 69.91 11.95
C ARG A 84 2.74 69.60 10.50
N GLY A 85 1.47 69.48 10.08
CA GLY A 85 0.15 69.77 10.64
C GLY A 85 -0.98 69.34 9.66
N ARG A 86 -2.25 69.57 10.02
CA ARG A 86 -3.50 69.05 9.42
C ARG A 86 -4.08 69.86 8.23
N ARG A 87 -4.82 69.15 7.34
CA ARG A 87 -6.11 69.47 6.59
C ARG A 87 -6.08 70.47 5.39
N PRO A 88 -7.08 70.53 4.47
CA PRO A 88 -8.15 69.57 4.03
C PRO A 88 -8.53 69.57 2.49
N VAL A 89 -9.50 68.71 2.08
CA VAL A 89 -10.41 68.72 0.86
C VAL A 89 -9.73 68.53 -0.53
N VAL A 90 -10.19 67.67 -1.47
CA VAL A 90 -11.34 67.82 -2.41
C VAL A 90 -11.73 66.47 -3.03
N ALA A 91 -13.04 66.27 -3.18
CA ALA A 91 -13.68 65.15 -3.87
C ALA A 91 -13.54 65.23 -5.40
N ALA A 92 -13.37 64.09 -6.06
CA ALA A 92 -13.70 63.93 -7.47
C ALA A 92 -14.44 62.60 -7.66
N SER A 93 -15.74 62.73 -7.87
CA SER A 93 -16.65 61.72 -8.38
C SER A 93 -16.32 61.35 -9.82
N ALA A 94 -16.22 60.06 -10.13
CA ALA A 94 -16.47 59.53 -11.46
C ALA A 94 -17.33 58.27 -11.29
N SER A 95 -18.56 58.35 -11.80
CA SER A 95 -19.58 57.30 -11.78
C SER A 95 -19.07 56.02 -12.43
N ALA A 96 -19.20 54.89 -11.73
CA ALA A 96 -19.18 53.58 -12.36
C ALA A 96 -20.54 53.37 -13.08
N PRO A 97 -20.58 52.87 -14.32
CA PRO A 97 -21.84 52.52 -14.97
C PRO A 97 -22.44 51.30 -14.26
N ALA A 98 -23.74 51.36 -14.00
CA ALA A 98 -24.52 50.19 -13.59
C ALA A 98 -24.50 49.13 -14.71
N PRO A 99 -24.35 47.83 -14.41
CA PRO A 99 -24.53 46.81 -15.42
C PRO A 99 -26.02 46.70 -15.74
N SER A 100 -26.35 47.08 -16.97
CA SER A 100 -27.63 46.84 -17.61
C SER A 100 -27.87 45.33 -17.71
N SER A 101 -29.05 44.90 -17.28
CA SER A 101 -29.64 43.61 -17.61
C SER A 101 -29.73 43.45 -19.13
N SER A 102 -28.94 42.55 -19.69
CA SER A 102 -29.22 41.95 -20.99
C SER A 102 -29.16 40.44 -20.83
N GLU A 103 -30.32 39.81 -20.84
CA GLU A 103 -30.48 38.39 -21.13
C GLU A 103 -29.81 38.12 -22.48
N THR A 104 -28.66 37.45 -22.47
CA THR A 104 -28.09 36.86 -23.69
C THR A 104 -28.52 35.41 -23.75
N GLU A 105 -29.40 35.12 -24.71
CA GLU A 105 -29.72 33.78 -25.18
C GLU A 105 -28.42 33.00 -25.46
N ALA A 106 -28.31 31.80 -24.88
CA ALA A 106 -27.14 30.94 -25.01
C ALA A 106 -27.05 30.36 -26.44
N VAL A 107 -26.00 30.74 -27.16
CA VAL A 107 -25.62 30.12 -28.43
C VAL A 107 -24.94 28.78 -28.15
N PRO A 108 -25.31 27.67 -28.83
CA PRO A 108 -24.61 26.39 -28.70
C PRO A 108 -23.15 26.52 -29.16
N GLY A 109 -22.20 26.38 -28.23
CA GLY A 109 -20.77 26.61 -28.43
C GLY A 109 -20.05 27.34 -27.27
N ALA A 110 -20.79 27.78 -26.25
CA ALA A 110 -20.28 28.66 -25.18
C ALA A 110 -19.48 27.98 -24.05
N TRP A 111 -19.34 26.65 -24.04
CA TRP A 111 -18.66 25.96 -22.93
C TRP A 111 -17.13 26.10 -22.98
N GLY A 112 -16.53 26.33 -24.16
CA GLY A 112 -15.08 26.43 -24.31
C GLY A 112 -14.33 25.10 -24.14
N LYS A 113 -13.04 25.10 -24.47
CA LYS A 113 -12.18 23.91 -24.34
C LYS A 113 -11.96 23.57 -22.87
N VAL A 114 -11.89 22.27 -22.57
CA VAL A 114 -11.50 21.75 -21.26
C VAL A 114 -10.31 20.83 -21.46
N SER A 115 -9.27 21.06 -20.68
CA SER A 115 -8.01 20.30 -20.73
C SER A 115 -7.62 19.73 -19.37
N ALA A 116 -8.21 20.22 -18.27
CA ALA A 116 -7.93 19.72 -16.93
C ALA A 116 -9.12 19.78 -15.97
N VAL A 117 -9.11 18.87 -15.00
CA VAL A 117 -10.05 18.83 -13.87
C VAL A 117 -9.27 18.89 -12.56
N LEU A 118 -9.66 19.83 -11.70
CA LEU A 118 -9.08 20.08 -10.38
C LEU A 118 -10.08 19.62 -9.33
N PHE A 119 -9.78 18.54 -8.63
CA PHE A 119 -10.64 18.00 -7.59
C PHE A 119 -10.25 18.59 -6.23
N ASP A 120 -11.21 19.13 -5.49
CA ASP A 120 -11.05 19.14 -4.03
C ASP A 120 -11.02 17.69 -3.52
N MET A 121 -10.52 17.51 -2.30
CA MET A 121 -10.38 16.20 -1.70
C MET A 121 -11.46 15.91 -0.68
N ASP A 122 -11.61 16.77 0.34
CA ASP A 122 -12.52 16.51 1.45
C ASP A 122 -13.94 16.79 0.94
N GLY A 123 -14.89 15.90 1.20
CA GLY A 123 -16.26 16.03 0.69
C GLY A 123 -16.43 15.77 -0.82
N VAL A 124 -15.37 15.80 -1.64
CA VAL A 124 -15.43 15.49 -3.08
C VAL A 124 -14.90 14.09 -3.40
N LEU A 125 -13.59 13.86 -3.18
CA LEU A 125 -12.97 12.55 -3.41
C LEU A 125 -13.14 11.63 -2.21
N CYS A 126 -13.13 12.21 -1.00
CA CYS A 126 -13.10 11.50 0.27
C CYS A 126 -14.22 12.00 1.20
N ASN A 127 -15.01 11.08 1.72
CA ASN A 127 -15.97 11.29 2.80
C ASN A 127 -15.24 11.38 4.16
N SER A 128 -14.48 12.47 4.31
CA SER A 128 -13.55 12.72 5.42
C SER A 128 -13.99 13.85 6.35
N GLU A 129 -15.08 14.56 6.03
CA GLU A 129 -15.56 15.72 6.78
C GLU A 129 -16.07 15.35 8.17
N GLU A 130 -17.00 14.39 8.26
CA GLU A 130 -17.49 13.91 9.56
C GLU A 130 -16.39 13.24 10.39
N PRO A 131 -15.53 12.35 9.82
CA PRO A 131 -14.36 11.86 10.52
C PRO A 131 -13.41 12.96 11.05
N SER A 132 -13.21 14.04 10.27
CA SER A 132 -12.39 15.17 10.69
C SER A 132 -13.02 15.90 11.89
N ARG A 133 -14.33 16.14 11.86
CA ARG A 133 -15.03 16.74 13.02
C ARG A 133 -14.94 15.86 14.25
N CYS A 134 -15.16 14.56 14.14
CA CYS A 134 -15.04 13.62 15.25
C CYS A 134 -13.62 13.60 15.85
N ALA A 135 -12.58 13.56 15.01
CA ALA A 135 -11.19 13.62 15.49
C ALA A 135 -10.88 14.95 16.18
N ALA A 136 -11.43 16.07 15.70
CA ALA A 136 -11.24 17.36 16.33
C ALA A 136 -11.97 17.47 17.68
N VAL A 137 -13.18 16.91 17.80
CA VAL A 137 -13.88 16.80 19.10
C VAL A 137 -13.02 16.08 20.12
N ASP A 138 -12.37 14.97 19.74
CA ASP A 138 -11.46 14.24 20.62
C ASP A 138 -10.26 15.11 21.08
N VAL A 139 -9.67 15.90 20.17
CA VAL A 139 -8.57 16.83 20.52
C VAL A 139 -9.03 17.83 21.58
N PHE A 140 -10.19 18.45 21.40
CA PHE A 140 -10.71 19.44 22.35
C PHE A 140 -11.14 18.82 23.67
N ALA A 141 -11.67 17.59 23.66
CA ALA A 141 -11.97 16.82 24.85
C ALA A 141 -10.70 16.55 25.69
N GLU A 142 -9.57 16.22 25.06
CA GLU A 142 -8.27 16.08 25.74
C GLU A 142 -7.76 17.39 26.33
N MET A 143 -8.14 18.53 25.75
CA MET A 143 -7.85 19.88 26.27
C MET A 143 -8.81 20.32 27.38
N GLY A 144 -9.84 19.51 27.70
CA GLY A 144 -10.86 19.83 28.68
C GLY A 144 -11.87 20.89 28.21
N VAL A 145 -12.06 21.02 26.89
CA VAL A 145 -12.97 22.00 26.28
C VAL A 145 -14.13 21.24 25.63
N ASP A 146 -15.35 21.58 26.01
CA ASP A 146 -16.56 20.95 25.47
C ASP A 146 -16.95 21.56 24.12
N VAL A 147 -16.93 20.73 23.08
CA VAL A 147 -17.27 21.08 21.70
C VAL A 147 -18.05 19.94 21.06
N THR A 148 -18.87 20.29 20.07
CA THR A 148 -19.67 19.37 19.26
C THR A 148 -19.18 19.40 17.82
N VAL A 149 -19.55 18.39 17.02
CA VAL A 149 -19.22 18.37 15.59
C VAL A 149 -19.75 19.62 14.85
N ASP A 150 -20.91 20.14 15.27
CA ASP A 150 -21.53 21.33 14.67
C ASP A 150 -20.69 22.60 14.83
N ASP A 151 -19.89 22.70 15.89
CA ASP A 151 -19.01 23.85 16.12
C ASP A 151 -17.95 24.02 15.02
N PHE A 152 -17.63 22.95 14.30
CA PHE A 152 -16.61 22.91 13.26
C PHE A 152 -17.15 23.23 11.87
N ILE A 153 -18.47 23.10 11.64
CA ILE A 153 -19.10 23.31 10.32
C ILE A 153 -18.70 24.65 9.68
N PRO A 154 -18.70 25.80 10.39
CA PRO A 154 -18.34 27.09 9.79
C PRO A 154 -16.88 27.22 9.34
N PHE A 155 -16.00 26.31 9.76
CA PHE A 155 -14.57 26.33 9.44
C PHE A 155 -14.16 25.22 8.46
N THR A 156 -15.13 24.46 7.94
CA THR A 156 -14.93 23.42 6.92
C THR A 156 -14.28 23.98 5.66
N GLY A 157 -13.32 23.27 5.08
CA GLY A 157 -12.61 23.69 3.85
C GLY A 157 -11.61 24.84 4.01
N THR A 158 -11.34 25.33 5.23
CA THR A 158 -10.44 26.49 5.48
C THR A 158 -8.99 26.10 5.87
N GLY A 159 -8.70 24.80 5.89
CA GLY A 159 -7.45 24.19 6.31
C GLY A 159 -7.31 23.97 7.81
N GLU A 160 -6.47 23.02 8.24
CA GLU A 160 -6.48 22.51 9.63
C GLU A 160 -6.17 23.59 10.68
N ALA A 161 -5.35 24.57 10.32
CA ALA A 161 -5.03 25.68 11.21
C ALA A 161 -6.26 26.54 11.55
N ASN A 162 -7.09 26.86 10.56
CA ASN A 162 -8.32 27.62 10.74
C ASN A 162 -9.47 26.74 11.26
N PHE A 163 -9.51 25.47 10.85
CA PHE A 163 -10.47 24.49 11.33
C PHE A 163 -10.41 24.31 12.86
N LEU A 164 -9.22 24.05 13.39
CA LEU A 164 -9.02 23.91 14.84
C LEU A 164 -8.95 25.27 15.54
N GLY A 165 -8.19 26.23 14.99
CA GLY A 165 -7.99 27.55 15.58
C GLY A 165 -9.26 28.41 15.62
N GLY A 166 -10.15 28.24 14.63
CA GLY A 166 -11.45 28.91 14.55
C GLY A 166 -12.35 28.54 15.72
N VAL A 167 -12.50 27.23 15.98
CA VAL A 167 -13.27 26.72 17.12
C VAL A 167 -12.62 27.14 18.45
N ALA A 168 -11.30 27.02 18.56
CA ALA A 168 -10.57 27.46 19.76
C ALA A 168 -10.83 28.94 20.10
N ARG A 169 -10.87 29.80 19.08
CA ARG A 169 -11.18 31.23 19.24
C ARG A 169 -12.63 31.45 19.67
N VAL A 170 -13.60 30.76 19.07
CA VAL A 170 -15.03 30.87 19.43
C VAL A 170 -15.28 30.38 20.85
N LYS A 171 -14.62 29.29 21.26
CA LYS A 171 -14.75 28.68 22.59
C LYS A 171 -13.87 29.35 23.66
N GLY A 172 -13.04 30.34 23.28
CA GLY A 172 -12.22 31.10 24.22
C GLY A 172 -11.08 30.31 24.86
N VAL A 173 -10.52 29.32 24.16
CA VAL A 173 -9.42 28.49 24.64
C VAL A 173 -8.16 29.34 24.80
N LYS A 174 -7.63 29.44 26.02
CA LYS A 174 -6.41 30.19 26.33
C LYS A 174 -5.16 29.37 25.94
N ASP A 175 -4.12 30.05 25.48
CA ASP A 175 -2.83 29.46 25.11
C ASP A 175 -2.93 28.33 24.05
N PHE A 176 -3.92 28.40 23.16
CA PHE A 176 -4.11 27.42 22.09
C PHE A 176 -2.91 27.38 21.14
N SER A 177 -2.23 26.23 21.09
CA SER A 177 -1.14 25.97 20.14
C SER A 177 -1.69 25.25 18.92
N THR A 178 -1.83 25.96 17.81
CA THR A 178 -2.29 25.38 16.53
C THR A 178 -1.43 24.21 16.09
N GLU A 179 -0.10 24.32 16.18
CA GLU A 179 0.82 23.25 15.80
C GLU A 179 0.64 21.99 16.65
N SER A 180 0.49 22.15 17.97
CA SER A 180 0.29 21.00 18.86
C SER A 180 -1.07 20.34 18.64
N ALA A 181 -2.11 21.15 18.43
CA ALA A 181 -3.46 20.67 18.13
C ALA A 181 -3.52 19.96 16.78
N LYS A 182 -2.88 20.50 15.73
CA LYS A 182 -2.76 19.86 14.41
C LYS A 182 -2.05 18.52 14.50
N LYS A 183 -0.92 18.48 15.20
CA LYS A 183 -0.19 17.22 15.41
C LYS A 183 -1.08 16.17 16.08
N ARG A 184 -1.75 16.55 17.17
CA ARG A 184 -2.63 15.61 17.91
C ARG A 184 -3.84 15.20 17.08
N PHE A 185 -4.41 16.13 16.33
CA PHE A 185 -5.47 15.87 15.37
C PHE A 185 -5.06 14.80 14.36
N PHE A 186 -3.89 14.92 13.73
CA PHE A 186 -3.42 13.90 12.78
C PHE A 186 -3.17 12.54 13.46
N GLU A 187 -2.60 12.51 14.67
CA GLU A 187 -2.43 11.24 15.39
C GLU A 187 -3.77 10.51 15.59
N ILE A 188 -4.81 11.22 16.02
CA ILE A 188 -6.15 10.65 16.24
C ILE A 188 -6.82 10.29 14.90
N TYR A 189 -6.77 11.21 13.94
CA TYR A 189 -7.44 11.08 12.65
C TYR A 189 -6.89 9.91 11.83
N LEU A 190 -5.56 9.79 11.74
CA LEU A 190 -4.90 8.72 11.00
C LEU A 190 -5.11 7.35 11.65
N ASP A 191 -5.10 7.27 12.99
CA ASP A 191 -5.33 6.00 13.69
C ASP A 191 -6.79 5.54 13.64
N LYS A 192 -7.76 6.45 13.75
CA LYS A 192 -9.17 6.07 13.82
C LYS A 192 -9.83 5.96 12.45
N TYR A 193 -9.50 6.84 11.50
CA TYR A 193 -10.34 7.05 10.31
C TYR A 193 -9.60 6.87 8.97
N ALA A 194 -8.36 7.35 8.85
CA ALA A 194 -7.63 7.38 7.58
C ALA A 194 -6.56 6.29 7.43
N LYS A 195 -6.93 5.03 7.72
CA LYS A 195 -6.08 3.86 7.40
C LYS A 195 -6.15 3.55 5.90
N PRO A 196 -5.08 3.05 5.26
CA PRO A 196 -5.12 2.67 3.85
C PRO A 196 -6.29 1.72 3.54
N ASN A 197 -7.06 2.04 2.50
CA ASN A 197 -8.28 1.33 2.10
C ASN A 197 -9.35 1.20 3.21
N SER A 198 -9.45 2.16 4.13
CA SER A 198 -10.53 2.19 5.14
C SER A 198 -11.91 2.50 4.57
N GLY A 199 -11.99 2.87 3.28
CA GLY A 199 -13.26 2.99 2.56
C GLY A 199 -13.90 4.38 2.68
N ILE A 200 -13.09 5.43 2.85
CA ILE A 200 -13.59 6.81 2.89
C ILE A 200 -13.82 7.40 1.49
N GLY A 201 -13.49 6.72 0.40
CA GLY A 201 -13.69 7.25 -0.95
C GLY A 201 -15.16 7.40 -1.31
N PHE A 202 -15.56 8.50 -1.95
CA PHE A 202 -16.93 8.62 -2.47
C PHE A 202 -17.15 7.67 -3.67
N PRO A 203 -18.29 6.97 -3.74
CA PRO A 203 -18.66 6.20 -4.93
C PRO A 203 -18.63 7.07 -6.19
N GLY A 204 -18.06 6.56 -7.29
CA GLY A 204 -17.95 7.30 -8.56
C GLY A 204 -16.68 8.16 -8.69
N ALA A 205 -15.92 8.39 -7.61
CA ALA A 205 -14.73 9.23 -7.67
C ALA A 205 -13.63 8.63 -8.56
N LEU A 206 -13.33 7.32 -8.40
CA LEU A 206 -12.33 6.63 -9.21
C LEU A 206 -12.78 6.54 -10.67
N GLU A 207 -14.05 6.22 -10.89
CA GLU A 207 -14.67 6.12 -12.21
C GLU A 207 -14.54 7.45 -12.97
N LEU A 208 -14.93 8.57 -12.34
CA LEU A 208 -14.86 9.88 -12.97
C LEU A 208 -13.42 10.33 -13.26
N ILE A 209 -12.48 10.07 -12.34
CA ILE A 209 -11.04 10.34 -12.57
C ILE A 209 -10.56 9.57 -13.81
N MET A 210 -10.91 8.29 -13.90
CA MET A 210 -10.52 7.44 -15.03
C MET A 210 -11.17 7.90 -16.34
N GLU A 211 -12.45 8.30 -16.33
CA GLU A 211 -13.12 8.88 -17.49
C GLU A 211 -12.43 10.16 -17.97
N CYS A 212 -12.05 11.05 -17.04
CA CYS A 212 -11.30 12.26 -17.37
C CYS A 212 -9.97 11.95 -18.05
N LYS A 213 -9.18 11.01 -17.49
CA LYS A 213 -7.90 10.61 -18.07
C LYS A 213 -8.07 9.92 -19.42
N ASN A 214 -9.08 9.08 -19.58
CA ASN A 214 -9.39 8.42 -20.86
C ASN A 214 -9.83 9.42 -21.94
N ALA A 215 -10.47 10.53 -21.54
CA ALA A 215 -10.77 11.66 -22.42
C ALA A 215 -9.56 12.56 -22.73
N GLY A 216 -8.37 12.23 -22.19
CA GLY A 216 -7.15 12.99 -22.40
C GLY A 216 -7.01 14.24 -21.52
N LEU A 217 -7.86 14.38 -20.50
CA LEU A 217 -7.78 15.48 -19.54
C LEU A 217 -6.69 15.21 -18.50
N LYS A 218 -5.99 16.26 -18.09
CA LYS A 218 -5.14 16.23 -16.90
C LYS A 218 -5.98 16.31 -15.64
N VAL A 219 -5.57 15.63 -14.57
CA VAL A 219 -6.30 15.63 -13.31
C VAL A 219 -5.38 16.00 -12.16
N ALA A 220 -5.86 16.84 -11.23
CA ALA A 220 -5.10 17.23 -10.05
C ALA A 220 -5.95 17.24 -8.78
N VAL A 221 -5.31 16.99 -7.64
CA VAL A 221 -5.87 17.26 -6.31
C VAL A 221 -5.47 18.68 -5.89
N ALA A 222 -6.44 19.45 -5.40
CA ALA A 222 -6.28 20.84 -5.00
C ALA A 222 -7.00 21.08 -3.66
N SER A 223 -6.32 20.79 -2.54
CA SER A 223 -6.90 20.78 -1.20
C SER A 223 -6.29 21.82 -0.26
N SER A 224 -7.12 22.40 0.62
CA SER A 224 -6.66 23.24 1.75
C SER A 224 -6.21 22.42 2.96
N ALA A 225 -6.10 21.10 2.84
CA ALA A 225 -5.53 20.23 3.85
C ALA A 225 -4.00 20.16 3.77
N ASP A 226 -3.35 19.96 4.93
CA ASP A 226 -1.93 19.60 5.00
C ASP A 226 -1.64 18.30 4.23
N ARG A 227 -0.43 18.19 3.65
CA ARG A 227 -0.03 17.06 2.80
C ARG A 227 -0.18 15.71 3.49
N VAL A 228 0.08 15.65 4.80
CA VAL A 228 -0.07 14.44 5.60
C VAL A 228 -1.48 13.88 5.57
N LYS A 229 -2.51 14.75 5.62
CA LYS A 229 -3.91 14.34 5.51
C LYS A 229 -4.26 14.03 4.07
N VAL A 230 -3.75 14.79 3.10
CA VAL A 230 -3.98 14.54 1.67
C VAL A 230 -3.53 13.14 1.28
N ASP A 231 -2.28 12.78 1.57
CA ASP A 231 -1.73 11.48 1.22
C ASP A 231 -2.48 10.34 1.94
N ALA A 232 -2.84 10.55 3.21
CA ALA A 232 -3.58 9.56 3.99
C ALA A 232 -5.01 9.34 3.48
N ASN A 233 -5.73 10.41 3.15
CA ASN A 233 -7.10 10.32 2.66
C ASN A 233 -7.17 9.67 1.28
N LEU A 234 -6.25 10.02 0.38
CA LEU A 234 -6.15 9.35 -0.93
C LEU A 234 -5.87 7.84 -0.77
N ALA A 235 -4.95 7.46 0.12
CA ALA A 235 -4.68 6.06 0.42
C ALA A 235 -5.89 5.36 1.07
N ALA A 236 -6.60 6.02 1.96
CA ALA A 236 -7.80 5.51 2.63
C ALA A 236 -8.98 5.35 1.66
N ALA A 237 -9.08 6.23 0.67
CA ALA A 237 -10.06 6.18 -0.41
C ALA A 237 -9.72 5.17 -1.51
N GLY A 238 -8.53 4.55 -1.47
CA GLY A 238 -8.08 3.65 -2.53
C GLY A 238 -7.76 4.37 -3.85
N LEU A 239 -7.35 5.64 -3.78
CA LEU A 239 -6.97 6.47 -4.91
C LEU A 239 -5.44 6.66 -4.92
N PRO A 240 -4.68 5.88 -5.71
CA PRO A 240 -3.22 6.03 -5.76
C PRO A 240 -2.82 7.44 -6.22
N VAL A 241 -1.81 8.01 -5.58
CA VAL A 241 -1.22 9.32 -5.95
C VAL A 241 -0.80 9.37 -7.43
N SER A 242 -0.42 8.23 -8.01
CA SER A 242 -0.06 8.11 -9.43
C SER A 242 -1.21 8.35 -10.41
N LEU A 243 -2.47 8.40 -9.94
CA LEU A 243 -3.60 8.79 -10.79
C LEU A 243 -3.57 10.28 -11.13
N PHE A 244 -2.94 11.10 -10.29
CA PHE A 244 -2.98 12.56 -10.42
C PHE A 244 -1.71 13.09 -11.09
N ASP A 245 -1.90 13.98 -12.06
CA ASP A 245 -0.82 14.66 -12.77
C ASP A 245 -0.19 15.77 -11.91
N ALA A 246 -0.93 16.28 -10.92
CA ALA A 246 -0.43 17.15 -9.86
C ALA A 246 -1.21 16.99 -8.54
N ILE A 247 -0.55 17.25 -7.41
CA ILE A 247 -1.17 17.36 -6.10
C ILE A 247 -0.72 18.66 -5.44
N VAL A 248 -1.68 19.47 -5.00
CA VAL A 248 -1.47 20.74 -4.31
C VAL A 248 -2.14 20.68 -2.94
N SER A 249 -1.34 20.89 -1.88
CA SER A 249 -1.74 20.87 -0.46
C SER A 249 -1.42 22.21 0.22
N ALA A 250 -1.97 22.41 1.42
CA ALA A 250 -1.89 23.67 2.16
C ALA A 250 -0.48 24.10 2.57
N ASP A 251 0.45 23.15 2.78
CA ASP A 251 1.77 23.44 3.37
C ASP A 251 2.62 24.43 2.56
N ALA A 252 2.27 24.62 1.28
CA ALA A 252 2.97 25.51 0.36
C ALA A 252 2.37 26.92 0.25
N PHE A 253 1.30 27.24 1.01
CA PHE A 253 0.54 28.48 0.84
C PHE A 253 0.26 29.20 2.16
N GLU A 254 0.42 30.51 2.15
CA GLU A 254 0.01 31.37 3.26
C GLU A 254 -1.51 31.64 3.24
N ASN A 255 -2.09 31.80 2.04
CA ASN A 255 -3.52 32.03 1.85
C ASN A 255 -4.17 30.76 1.31
N LEU A 256 -5.10 30.18 2.08
CA LEU A 256 -5.91 29.02 1.69
C LEU A 256 -7.28 29.47 1.16
N LYS A 257 -8.12 28.52 0.71
CA LYS A 257 -9.49 28.81 0.24
C LYS A 257 -10.23 29.64 1.31
N PRO A 258 -10.86 30.79 0.96
CA PRO A 258 -11.36 31.18 -0.36
C PRO A 258 -10.36 31.94 -1.27
N ALA A 259 -9.09 32.05 -0.90
CA ALA A 259 -8.07 32.60 -1.81
C ALA A 259 -7.84 31.66 -3.01
N PRO A 260 -7.53 32.19 -4.21
CA PRO A 260 -7.42 31.39 -5.44
C PRO A 260 -6.10 30.60 -5.55
N ASP A 261 -5.15 30.85 -4.66
CA ASP A 261 -3.75 30.44 -4.73
C ASP A 261 -3.56 28.94 -5.02
N ILE A 262 -4.32 28.07 -4.35
CA ILE A 262 -4.25 26.61 -4.52
C ILE A 262 -4.64 26.19 -5.95
N PHE A 263 -5.72 26.75 -6.48
CA PHE A 263 -6.19 26.40 -7.83
C PHE A 263 -5.29 26.99 -8.92
N LEU A 264 -4.80 28.22 -8.72
CA LEU A 264 -3.81 28.83 -9.63
C LEU A 264 -2.53 28.00 -9.69
N ALA A 265 -2.06 27.51 -8.54
CA ALA A 265 -0.90 26.62 -8.49
C ALA A 265 -1.17 25.26 -9.14
N ALA A 266 -2.36 24.68 -8.95
CA ALA A 266 -2.73 23.43 -9.61
C ALA A 266 -2.75 23.58 -11.14
N SER A 267 -3.40 24.63 -11.65
CA SER A 267 -3.42 25.01 -13.07
C SER A 267 -2.00 25.14 -13.63
N LYS A 268 -1.14 25.88 -12.92
CA LYS A 268 0.27 26.10 -13.29
C LYS A 268 1.08 24.80 -13.30
N ASN A 269 0.90 23.93 -12.30
CA ASN A 269 1.61 22.65 -12.21
C ASN A 269 1.21 21.69 -13.33
N LEU A 270 -0.06 21.75 -13.77
CA LEU A 270 -0.54 21.02 -14.94
C LEU A 270 -0.09 21.65 -16.26
N GLY A 271 0.36 22.91 -16.26
CA GLY A 271 0.65 23.65 -17.49
C GLY A 271 -0.60 23.85 -18.35
N VAL A 272 -1.74 24.10 -17.71
CA VAL A 272 -3.05 24.35 -18.34
C VAL A 272 -3.55 25.71 -17.87
N ASP A 273 -4.13 26.50 -18.78
CA ASP A 273 -4.69 27.80 -18.44
C ASP A 273 -5.97 27.65 -17.61
N THR A 274 -6.25 28.62 -16.72
CA THR A 274 -7.38 28.56 -15.78
C THR A 274 -8.73 28.46 -16.49
N ASN A 275 -8.87 29.10 -17.65
CA ASN A 275 -10.08 29.04 -18.48
C ASN A 275 -10.32 27.65 -19.12
N GLU A 276 -9.31 26.78 -19.21
CA GLU A 276 -9.42 25.39 -19.68
C GLU A 276 -9.55 24.38 -18.53
N CYS A 277 -9.58 24.86 -17.27
CA CYS A 277 -9.78 24.02 -16.09
C CYS A 277 -11.26 23.99 -15.67
N ILE A 278 -11.67 22.88 -15.06
CA ILE A 278 -12.90 22.73 -14.27
C ILE A 278 -12.51 22.37 -12.84
N VAL A 279 -13.11 23.02 -11.84
CA VAL A 279 -13.02 22.62 -10.42
C VAL A 279 -14.23 21.79 -10.04
N ILE A 280 -14.01 20.74 -9.23
CA ILE A 280 -15.08 20.01 -8.53
C ILE A 280 -14.91 20.21 -7.03
N GLU A 281 -15.96 20.71 -6.36
CA GLU A 281 -15.88 21.25 -5.00
C GLU A 281 -17.19 21.06 -4.21
N ASP A 282 -17.13 20.94 -2.89
CA ASP A 282 -18.28 20.73 -2.00
C ASP A 282 -18.49 21.86 -0.98
N ALA A 283 -17.51 22.75 -0.81
CA ALA A 283 -17.52 23.80 0.20
C ALA A 283 -17.65 25.22 -0.40
N LEU A 284 -18.36 26.10 0.31
CA LEU A 284 -18.57 27.49 -0.09
C LEU A 284 -17.24 28.24 -0.32
N ALA A 285 -16.26 28.05 0.58
CA ALA A 285 -14.94 28.68 0.46
C ALA A 285 -14.22 28.21 -0.82
N GLY A 286 -14.35 26.95 -1.21
CA GLY A 286 -13.74 26.43 -2.43
C GLY A 286 -14.41 26.95 -3.69
N VAL A 287 -15.74 27.05 -3.74
CA VAL A 287 -16.45 27.64 -4.90
C VAL A 287 -16.06 29.12 -5.05
N GLN A 288 -15.90 29.85 -3.94
CA GLN A 288 -15.39 31.23 -3.94
C GLN A 288 -13.95 31.31 -4.48
N ALA A 289 -13.08 30.38 -4.08
CA ALA A 289 -11.70 30.32 -4.59
C ALA A 289 -11.65 30.00 -6.09
N ALA A 290 -12.49 29.09 -6.58
CA ALA A 290 -12.58 28.78 -8.01
C ALA A 290 -13.02 30.01 -8.81
N LYS A 291 -14.03 30.74 -8.32
CA LYS A 291 -14.49 32.00 -8.90
C LYS A 291 -13.40 33.08 -8.89
N ALA A 292 -12.67 33.23 -7.78
CA ALA A 292 -11.57 34.18 -7.67
C ALA A 292 -10.39 33.82 -8.60
N ALA A 293 -10.23 32.53 -8.93
CA ALA A 293 -9.24 32.04 -9.90
C ALA A 293 -9.74 32.12 -11.36
N GLU A 294 -10.97 32.59 -11.58
CA GLU A 294 -11.66 32.59 -12.89
C GLU A 294 -11.77 31.18 -13.51
N ILE A 295 -11.92 30.15 -12.66
CA ILE A 295 -12.10 28.76 -13.07
C ILE A 295 -13.57 28.36 -12.88
N ARG A 296 -14.12 27.66 -13.86
CA ARG A 296 -15.48 27.10 -13.81
C ARG A 296 -15.56 26.03 -12.73
N CYS A 297 -16.61 26.04 -11.91
CA CYS A 297 -16.79 25.13 -10.79
C CYS A 297 -18.08 24.31 -10.95
N ILE A 298 -17.99 22.99 -10.83
CA ILE A 298 -19.13 22.09 -10.60
C ILE A 298 -19.15 21.79 -9.11
N ALA A 299 -20.23 22.15 -8.41
CA ALA A 299 -20.33 21.90 -6.98
C ALA A 299 -21.08 20.59 -6.67
N VAL A 300 -20.77 19.95 -5.55
CA VAL A 300 -21.48 18.78 -5.03
C VAL A 300 -22.06 19.06 -3.64
N THR A 301 -23.21 18.48 -3.30
CA THR A 301 -23.94 18.76 -2.04
C THR A 301 -23.59 17.83 -0.88
N THR A 302 -22.39 17.26 -0.90
CA THR A 302 -21.91 16.28 0.09
C THR A 302 -21.63 16.91 1.45
N SER A 303 -21.28 18.21 1.51
CA SER A 303 -20.99 18.94 2.76
C SER A 303 -21.91 20.11 3.05
N LEU A 304 -22.46 20.74 2.01
CA LEU A 304 -23.38 21.87 2.13
C LEU A 304 -24.61 21.65 1.26
N ASP A 305 -25.73 22.25 1.66
CA ASP A 305 -26.93 22.25 0.84
C ASP A 305 -26.76 23.12 -0.42
N GLU A 306 -27.68 22.90 -1.36
CA GLU A 306 -27.69 23.60 -2.65
C GLU A 306 -27.81 25.12 -2.47
N ASP A 307 -28.65 25.57 -1.53
CA ASP A 307 -28.90 26.98 -1.25
C ASP A 307 -27.63 27.70 -0.75
N ALA A 308 -26.83 27.05 0.10
CA ALA A 308 -25.57 27.58 0.58
C ALA A 308 -24.54 27.69 -0.55
N LEU A 309 -24.41 26.66 -1.39
CA LEU A 309 -23.45 26.64 -2.49
C LEU A 309 -23.81 27.66 -3.59
N GLN A 310 -25.11 27.85 -3.86
CA GLN A 310 -25.59 28.78 -4.88
C GLN A 310 -25.17 30.23 -4.60
N GLN A 311 -24.88 30.60 -3.35
CA GLN A 311 -24.39 31.93 -2.97
C GLN A 311 -23.05 32.28 -3.64
N ALA A 312 -22.21 31.29 -3.96
CA ALA A 312 -20.96 31.50 -4.69
C ALA A 312 -21.10 31.36 -6.21
N SER A 313 -22.30 30.98 -6.69
CA SER A 313 -22.65 30.84 -8.11
C SER A 313 -21.77 29.82 -8.86
N PRO A 314 -21.75 28.53 -8.46
CA PRO A 314 -21.14 27.48 -9.27
C PRO A 314 -21.86 27.37 -10.61
N VAL A 315 -21.22 26.73 -11.58
CA VAL A 315 -21.78 26.57 -12.93
C VAL A 315 -22.93 25.58 -12.92
N PHE A 316 -22.78 24.44 -12.22
CA PHE A 316 -23.85 23.50 -11.90
C PHE A 316 -23.64 22.90 -10.52
N ILE A 317 -24.72 22.35 -9.96
CA ILE A 317 -24.71 21.59 -8.72
C ILE A 317 -25.14 20.15 -9.04
N ARG A 318 -24.44 19.18 -8.46
CA ARG A 318 -24.79 17.76 -8.44
C ARG A 318 -24.89 17.29 -7.00
N LYS A 319 -25.49 16.13 -6.77
CA LYS A 319 -25.65 15.63 -5.40
C LYS A 319 -24.33 15.12 -4.85
N ASP A 320 -23.61 14.32 -5.63
CA ASP A 320 -22.27 13.84 -5.31
C ASP A 320 -21.43 13.69 -6.59
N ILE A 321 -20.17 13.29 -6.43
CA ILE A 321 -19.23 13.13 -7.54
C ILE A 321 -19.66 12.04 -8.53
N GLY A 322 -20.41 11.03 -8.09
CA GLY A 322 -20.91 9.95 -8.95
C GLY A 322 -22.04 10.39 -9.90
N ASP A 323 -22.68 11.52 -9.60
CA ASP A 323 -23.69 12.14 -10.46
C ASP A 323 -23.09 13.12 -11.50
N ILE A 324 -21.77 13.29 -11.51
CA ILE A 324 -21.06 14.10 -12.52
C ILE A 324 -20.68 13.18 -13.69
N SER A 325 -21.14 13.52 -14.88
CA SER A 325 -20.74 12.83 -16.12
C SER A 325 -19.58 13.54 -16.82
N ILE A 326 -18.85 12.81 -17.68
CA ILE A 326 -17.85 13.43 -18.55
C ILE A 326 -18.43 14.52 -19.46
N ASN A 327 -19.73 14.45 -19.79
CA ASN A 327 -20.42 15.48 -20.59
C ASN A 327 -20.70 16.75 -19.79
N ASP A 328 -20.92 16.65 -18.48
CA ASP A 328 -20.99 17.82 -17.60
C ASP A 328 -19.65 18.58 -17.63
N ILE A 329 -18.54 17.84 -17.66
CA ILE A 329 -17.19 18.41 -17.71
C ILE A 329 -16.87 18.97 -19.09
N LEU A 330 -17.09 18.23 -20.18
CA LEU A 330 -16.66 18.61 -21.52
C LEU A 330 -17.61 19.56 -22.25
N TYR A 331 -18.92 19.53 -21.93
CA TYR A 331 -19.96 20.22 -22.69
C TYR A 331 -20.98 20.97 -21.83
N GLY A 332 -20.78 21.00 -20.51
CA GLY A 332 -21.66 21.72 -19.60
C GLY A 332 -23.07 21.16 -19.51
N GLY A 333 -23.22 19.84 -19.61
CA GLY A 333 -24.50 19.16 -19.37
C GLY A 333 -25.55 19.36 -20.47
N SER A 334 -25.15 19.83 -21.65
CA SER A 334 -26.06 19.95 -22.79
C SER A 334 -26.30 18.57 -23.43
N ASN A 335 -27.56 18.11 -23.41
CA ASN A 335 -28.01 16.85 -24.02
C ASN A 335 -27.76 16.84 -25.55
N ALA A 336 -26.62 16.31 -25.97
CA ALA A 336 -26.48 15.72 -27.29
C ALA A 336 -26.68 14.21 -27.14
N TYR A 337 -27.76 13.69 -27.75
CA TYR A 337 -28.23 12.29 -27.77
C TYR A 337 -29.24 11.87 -26.69
N HIS A 338 -30.45 12.43 -26.79
CA HIS A 338 -31.67 11.63 -26.66
C HIS A 338 -32.28 11.45 -28.05
N ASN A 339 -32.35 10.21 -28.53
CA ASN A 339 -33.43 9.79 -29.42
C ASN A 339 -33.91 8.42 -28.97
N GLU A 340 -35.16 8.43 -28.49
CA GLU A 340 -35.94 7.25 -28.17
C GLU A 340 -36.07 6.34 -29.40
N ARG A 341 -35.84 5.04 -29.21
CA ARG A 341 -36.80 4.04 -29.71
C ARG A 341 -36.64 2.71 -28.98
N THR A 342 -37.47 2.53 -27.96
CA THR A 342 -37.91 1.21 -27.55
C THR A 342 -39.09 0.79 -28.43
N GLU A 343 -39.07 -0.47 -28.85
CA GLU A 343 -40.15 -1.26 -29.46
C GLU A 343 -40.61 -0.90 -30.89
N ASN A 344 -40.05 -1.61 -31.89
CA ASN A 344 -40.92 -2.38 -32.77
C ASN A 344 -40.23 -3.60 -33.41
N THR A 345 -41.00 -4.66 -33.45
CA THR A 345 -40.70 -6.04 -33.83
C THR A 345 -40.45 -6.24 -35.34
N LYS A 346 -39.68 -7.28 -35.65
CA LYS A 346 -39.64 -8.12 -36.88
C LYS A 346 -38.68 -7.74 -38.03
N ASN A 347 -37.85 -8.74 -38.31
CA ASN A 347 -37.35 -9.21 -39.61
C ASN A 347 -36.64 -8.20 -40.53
N ILE A 348 -35.40 -8.49 -40.89
CA ILE A 348 -35.06 -9.18 -42.15
C ILE A 348 -33.53 -9.37 -42.20
N SER A 349 -33.16 -10.62 -42.41
CA SER A 349 -31.86 -11.10 -42.88
C SER A 349 -31.35 -10.38 -44.14
N SER A 350 -30.03 -10.26 -44.27
CA SER A 350 -29.23 -10.55 -45.49
C SER A 350 -28.23 -9.47 -45.93
N LEU A 351 -27.08 -9.99 -46.39
CA LEU A 351 -26.10 -9.40 -47.31
C LEU A 351 -25.25 -8.23 -46.75
N GLY A 352 -23.93 -8.22 -46.84
CA GLY A 352 -22.98 -9.05 -47.56
C GLY A 352 -21.63 -8.31 -47.61
N ASN A 353 -20.55 -9.08 -47.72
CA ASN A 353 -19.15 -8.67 -47.82
C ASN A 353 -18.85 -7.47 -48.74
N ALA A 354 -17.86 -6.67 -48.37
CA ALA A 354 -16.85 -6.16 -49.30
C ALA A 354 -15.52 -5.81 -48.57
N SER A 355 -14.43 -6.25 -49.19
CA SER A 355 -13.01 -6.21 -48.77
C SER A 355 -12.29 -4.87 -49.06
N PRO A 356 -11.00 -4.70 -48.67
CA PRO A 356 -10.29 -3.41 -48.62
C PRO A 356 -9.29 -3.18 -49.77
N GLU A 357 -9.01 -1.92 -50.12
CA GLU A 357 -7.85 -1.47 -50.93
C GLU A 357 -7.48 -0.02 -50.51
N ILE A 358 -6.29 0.25 -49.94
CA ILE A 358 -4.94 0.52 -50.52
C ILE A 358 -4.76 1.95 -51.10
N LEU A 359 -3.80 2.71 -50.52
CA LEU A 359 -2.66 3.46 -51.15
C LEU A 359 -2.20 4.61 -50.20
N ASN A 360 -1.02 4.55 -49.56
CA ASN A 360 0.35 4.85 -50.01
C ASN A 360 0.65 6.32 -50.40
N GLY A 361 1.73 6.86 -49.82
CA GLY A 361 2.49 8.03 -50.33
C GLY A 361 2.67 9.13 -49.29
N ALA A 362 3.73 9.14 -48.48
CA ALA A 362 5.12 9.53 -48.78
C ALA A 362 5.45 10.97 -48.30
N THR A 363 6.54 11.00 -47.55
CA THR A 363 7.33 12.10 -47.01
C THR A 363 7.67 13.21 -47.99
N ASN A 364 7.81 14.45 -47.48
CA ASN A 364 9.00 15.27 -47.73
C ASN A 364 9.11 16.43 -46.72
N ALA A 365 10.33 16.59 -46.22
CA ALA A 365 10.80 17.76 -45.50
C ALA A 365 11.22 18.83 -46.51
N GLU A 366 10.95 20.10 -46.22
CA GLU A 366 11.84 21.20 -46.59
C GLU A 366 11.50 22.48 -45.83
N SER A 367 12.49 23.35 -45.80
CA SER A 367 12.84 24.29 -44.75
C SER A 367 12.69 25.75 -45.19
N VAL A 368 12.43 26.62 -44.20
CA VAL A 368 12.87 28.03 -44.10
C VAL A 368 12.21 29.06 -45.03
N GLU A 369 11.54 30.05 -44.42
CA GLU A 369 11.91 31.46 -44.61
C GLU A 369 11.39 32.38 -43.48
N ASN A 370 12.30 33.25 -43.01
CA ASN A 370 12.11 34.29 -42.01
C ASN A 370 11.44 35.52 -42.64
N THR A 371 10.57 36.21 -41.90
CA THR A 371 10.38 37.67 -42.04
C THR A 371 10.41 38.36 -40.68
N ASN A 372 11.14 39.47 -40.66
CA ASN A 372 11.58 40.25 -39.50
C ASN A 372 10.58 41.36 -39.08
N SER A 373 10.85 41.88 -37.87
CA SER A 373 10.51 43.21 -37.30
C SER A 373 9.32 43.23 -36.31
N SER A 374 9.37 43.84 -35.13
CA SER A 374 10.32 44.81 -34.54
C SER A 374 10.23 44.85 -32.99
N SER A 375 11.42 44.97 -32.38
CA SER A 375 11.81 45.60 -31.09
C SER A 375 10.83 45.77 -29.91
N SER A 376 11.22 45.21 -28.76
CA SER A 376 11.64 46.02 -27.60
C SER A 376 12.60 45.22 -26.70
N LYS A 377 13.62 45.90 -26.18
CA LYS A 377 14.74 45.36 -25.39
C LYS A 377 14.32 45.24 -23.92
N ASP A 378 14.58 44.10 -23.31
CA ASP A 378 14.96 44.05 -21.89
C ASP A 378 16.06 43.01 -21.68
N GLN A 379 17.18 43.43 -21.09
CA GLN A 379 18.38 42.63 -20.87
C GLN A 379 18.23 41.81 -19.57
N GLY A 380 17.96 40.52 -19.70
CA GLY A 380 18.18 39.50 -18.66
C GLY A 380 19.19 38.46 -19.15
N LEU A 381 20.08 38.00 -18.28
CA LEU A 381 21.17 37.04 -18.56
C LEU A 381 20.69 35.84 -19.41
N LEU A 382 21.00 35.86 -20.70
CA LEU A 382 20.79 34.73 -21.60
C LEU A 382 22.02 33.82 -21.56
N GLY A 383 22.03 32.88 -20.61
CA GLY A 383 22.77 31.64 -20.79
C GLY A 383 22.18 30.88 -21.99
N SER A 384 23.01 30.23 -22.80
CA SER A 384 22.54 29.39 -23.90
C SER A 384 21.50 28.38 -23.40
N ARG A 385 20.47 28.05 -24.19
CA ARG A 385 19.51 26.98 -23.82
C ARG A 385 20.21 25.67 -23.43
N ARG A 386 21.42 25.41 -23.93
CA ARG A 386 22.26 24.27 -23.50
C ARG A 386 22.83 24.42 -22.10
N ASP A 387 23.15 25.62 -21.65
CA ASP A 387 23.66 25.90 -20.31
C ASP A 387 22.52 25.87 -19.28
N ILE A 388 21.34 26.40 -19.62
CA ILE A 388 20.14 26.30 -18.76
C ILE A 388 19.72 24.84 -18.60
N LEU A 389 19.79 24.02 -19.66
CA LEU A 389 19.53 22.58 -19.58
C LEU A 389 20.63 21.83 -18.81
N ARG A 390 21.91 22.18 -18.96
CA ARG A 390 23.02 21.56 -18.21
C ARG A 390 23.01 21.92 -16.73
N TYR A 391 22.86 23.19 -16.38
CA TYR A 391 22.87 23.64 -14.98
C TYR A 391 21.53 23.39 -14.29
N GLY A 392 20.41 23.42 -15.01
CA GLY A 392 19.10 23.02 -14.50
C GLY A 392 19.02 21.52 -14.19
N SER A 393 19.52 20.65 -15.08
CA SER A 393 19.60 19.21 -14.80
C SER A 393 20.60 18.88 -13.69
N LEU A 394 21.72 19.61 -13.62
CA LEU A 394 22.70 19.47 -12.54
C LEU A 394 22.13 19.95 -11.19
N GLY A 395 21.35 21.04 -11.19
CA GLY A 395 20.65 21.54 -10.01
C GLY A 395 19.58 20.55 -9.50
N ILE A 396 18.83 19.93 -10.40
CA ILE A 396 17.89 18.84 -10.06
C ILE A 396 18.65 17.64 -9.52
N ALA A 397 19.75 17.23 -10.15
CA ALA A 397 20.57 16.12 -9.68
C ALA A 397 21.16 16.37 -8.28
N PHE A 398 21.66 17.58 -8.02
CA PHE A 398 22.14 17.96 -6.69
C PHE A 398 21.00 18.08 -5.67
N SER A 399 19.83 18.58 -6.06
CA SER A 399 18.65 18.63 -5.19
C SER A 399 18.16 17.24 -4.84
N CYS A 400 18.08 16.32 -5.81
CA CYS A 400 17.78 14.91 -5.59
C CYS A 400 18.85 14.26 -4.71
N LEU A 401 20.13 14.50 -4.95
CA LEU A 401 21.22 13.97 -4.11
C LEU A 401 21.17 14.51 -2.68
N PHE A 402 20.88 15.81 -2.51
CA PHE A 402 20.76 16.45 -1.21
C PHE A 402 19.52 15.96 -0.46
N PHE A 403 18.40 15.77 -1.17
CA PHE A 403 17.20 15.13 -0.62
C PHE A 403 17.48 13.69 -0.22
N THR A 404 18.22 12.94 -1.04
CA THR A 404 18.62 11.55 -0.79
C THR A 404 19.52 11.44 0.45
N ILE A 405 20.51 12.33 0.57
CA ILE A 405 21.42 12.40 1.73
C ILE A 405 20.68 12.92 2.99
N GLY A 406 19.81 13.92 2.84
CA GLY A 406 19.02 14.50 3.92
C GLY A 406 17.95 13.55 4.48
N ASN A 407 17.45 12.64 3.63
CA ASN A 407 16.47 11.61 3.99
C ASN A 407 17.09 10.21 4.09
N TRP A 408 18.37 10.10 4.49
CA TRP A 408 19.10 8.82 4.55
C TRP A 408 18.39 7.72 5.36
N LYS A 409 17.56 8.10 6.36
CA LYS A 409 16.72 7.14 7.10
C LYS A 409 15.64 6.48 6.22
N ALA A 410 15.08 7.19 5.23
CA ALA A 410 14.14 6.63 4.25
C ALA A 410 14.84 5.69 3.25
N MET A 411 16.16 5.81 3.08
CA MET A 411 17.00 4.90 2.28
C MET A 411 17.49 3.66 3.01
N GLN A 412 17.01 3.36 4.22
CA GLN A 412 17.44 2.19 5.00
C GLN A 412 17.35 0.84 4.24
N PHE A 413 16.53 0.80 3.18
CA PHE A 413 16.28 -0.35 2.32
C PHE A 413 17.26 -0.50 1.14
N ALA A 414 17.92 0.59 0.74
CA ALA A 414 18.72 0.63 -0.49
C ALA A 414 20.21 0.73 -0.14
N SER A 415 20.95 -0.39 -0.26
CA SER A 415 22.39 -0.36 -0.03
C SER A 415 23.13 0.24 -1.23
N PRO A 416 24.26 0.94 -1.03
CA PRO A 416 25.08 1.44 -2.13
C PRO A 416 25.47 0.33 -3.13
N LYS A 417 25.70 -0.90 -2.64
CA LYS A 417 25.92 -2.09 -3.46
C LYS A 417 24.68 -2.46 -4.27
N GLY A 418 23.48 -2.44 -3.68
CA GLY A 418 22.22 -2.72 -4.35
C GLY A 418 21.85 -1.70 -5.43
N LEU A 419 22.12 -0.40 -5.19
CA LEU A 419 22.01 0.64 -6.22
C LEU A 419 23.03 0.42 -7.34
N LEU A 420 24.27 0.09 -7.00
CA LEU A 420 25.30 -0.19 -8.00
C LEU A 420 24.88 -1.38 -8.87
N ASN A 421 24.43 -2.49 -8.27
CA ASN A 421 23.93 -3.66 -8.99
C ASN A 421 22.74 -3.34 -9.91
N PHE A 422 21.84 -2.46 -9.48
CA PHE A 422 20.72 -1.99 -10.30
C PHE A 422 21.21 -1.17 -11.50
N LEU A 423 22.19 -0.27 -11.31
CA LEU A 423 22.73 0.61 -12.35
C LEU A 423 23.69 -0.10 -13.30
N THR A 424 24.47 -1.06 -12.81
CA THR A 424 25.43 -1.81 -13.61
C THR A 424 24.83 -3.02 -14.29
N GLY A 425 23.55 -3.33 -14.01
CA GLY A 425 22.86 -4.49 -14.54
C GLY A 425 23.63 -5.75 -14.18
N GLY A 426 23.53 -6.19 -12.92
CA GLY A 426 24.14 -7.45 -12.46
C GLY A 426 23.90 -8.57 -13.46
N ASN A 427 24.95 -8.90 -14.22
CA ASN A 427 24.90 -9.71 -15.44
C ASN A 427 24.00 -10.95 -15.32
N SER A 428 22.97 -11.01 -16.16
CA SER A 428 22.12 -12.18 -16.34
C SER A 428 22.16 -12.68 -17.79
N SER A 429 23.36 -12.72 -18.41
CA SER A 429 23.56 -13.45 -19.68
C SER A 429 23.31 -14.96 -19.55
N ILE A 430 23.32 -15.50 -18.33
CA ILE A 430 22.91 -16.88 -18.01
C ILE A 430 21.38 -17.07 -18.12
N PHE A 431 20.62 -16.01 -17.85
CA PHE A 431 19.16 -16.04 -17.79
C PHE A 431 18.50 -15.51 -19.08
N ALA A 432 19.29 -15.07 -20.07
CA ALA A 432 18.78 -14.79 -21.41
C ALA A 432 18.29 -16.10 -22.05
N THR A 433 16.97 -16.25 -22.16
CA THR A 433 16.33 -17.39 -22.82
C THR A 433 16.49 -17.27 -24.33
N ASN A 434 17.30 -18.15 -24.93
CA ASN A 434 17.13 -18.49 -26.35
C ASN A 434 15.97 -19.51 -26.43
N GLU A 435 14.80 -19.08 -26.87
CA GLU A 435 13.68 -19.99 -27.15
C GLU A 435 14.14 -21.04 -28.20
N GLY A 436 14.23 -22.31 -27.79
CA GLY A 436 14.56 -23.44 -28.68
C GLY A 436 15.78 -24.29 -28.29
N GLU A 437 16.54 -23.94 -27.25
CA GLU A 437 17.68 -24.78 -26.81
C GLU A 437 17.26 -25.97 -25.92
N SER A 438 17.94 -27.11 -26.08
CA SER A 438 17.69 -28.32 -25.28
C SER A 438 18.13 -28.16 -23.81
N LEU A 439 17.45 -28.85 -22.88
CA LEU A 439 17.81 -28.85 -21.44
C LEU A 439 19.30 -29.15 -21.19
N SER A 440 19.86 -30.08 -21.98
CA SER A 440 21.28 -30.42 -21.91
C SER A 440 22.20 -29.29 -22.35
N SER A 441 21.80 -28.45 -23.32
CA SER A 441 22.56 -27.27 -23.77
C SER A 441 22.71 -26.26 -22.63
N ARG A 442 21.60 -25.94 -21.97
CA ARG A 442 21.55 -24.96 -20.88
C ARG A 442 22.37 -25.39 -19.67
N VAL A 443 22.28 -26.65 -19.25
CA VAL A 443 23.09 -27.18 -18.14
C VAL A 443 24.59 -27.10 -18.46
N GLN A 444 24.99 -27.42 -19.70
CA GLN A 444 26.40 -27.32 -20.11
C GLN A 444 26.90 -25.87 -20.15
N GLN A 445 26.07 -24.93 -20.58
CA GLN A 445 26.38 -23.50 -20.54
C GLN A 445 26.61 -23.02 -19.09
N ILE A 446 25.74 -23.42 -18.16
CA ILE A 446 25.88 -23.08 -16.73
C ILE A 446 27.16 -23.74 -16.17
N LYS A 447 27.44 -25.01 -16.47
CA LYS A 447 28.69 -25.67 -16.03
C LYS A 447 29.94 -24.96 -16.55
N LYS A 448 29.92 -24.48 -17.79
CA LYS A 448 31.02 -23.67 -18.35
C LYS A 448 31.19 -22.36 -17.59
N TYR A 449 30.09 -21.65 -17.33
CA TYR A 449 30.11 -20.45 -16.49
C TYR A 449 30.70 -20.73 -15.10
N LEU A 450 30.31 -21.81 -14.44
CA LEU A 450 30.84 -22.21 -13.14
C LEU A 450 32.35 -22.53 -13.20
N ALA A 451 32.82 -23.15 -14.28
CA ALA A 451 34.24 -23.40 -14.49
C ALA A 451 35.02 -22.08 -14.59
N ASP A 452 34.53 -21.16 -15.43
CA ASP A 452 35.15 -19.84 -15.61
C ASP A 452 35.13 -19.05 -14.29
N PHE A 453 34.00 -19.07 -13.57
CA PHE A 453 33.82 -18.40 -12.28
C PHE A 453 34.79 -18.91 -11.20
N GLU A 454 35.02 -20.23 -11.12
CA GLU A 454 35.97 -20.78 -10.15
C GLU A 454 37.43 -20.46 -10.48
N THR A 455 37.76 -20.23 -11.75
CA THR A 455 39.11 -19.83 -12.18
C THR A 455 39.37 -18.32 -12.10
N GLY A 456 38.31 -17.51 -12.03
CA GLY A 456 38.38 -16.04 -11.93
C GLY A 456 38.91 -15.54 -10.59
N GLY A 457 39.67 -14.43 -10.61
CA GLY A 457 40.36 -13.90 -9.42
C GLY A 457 39.53 -13.02 -8.47
N SER A 458 38.30 -12.65 -8.83
CA SER A 458 37.43 -11.81 -7.97
C SER A 458 36.06 -12.48 -7.82
N ALA A 459 35.75 -12.96 -6.62
CA ALA A 459 34.46 -13.55 -6.28
C ALA A 459 33.90 -12.90 -5.01
N THR A 460 32.61 -12.56 -5.04
CA THR A 460 31.89 -12.09 -3.85
C THR A 460 31.61 -13.29 -2.95
N TYR A 461 32.00 -13.19 -1.69
CA TYR A 461 31.66 -14.17 -0.66
C TYR A 461 30.43 -13.72 0.12
N VAL A 462 29.60 -14.67 0.50
CA VAL A 462 28.46 -14.42 1.38
C VAL A 462 28.97 -13.98 2.76
N PRO A 463 28.41 -12.92 3.38
CA PRO A 463 28.72 -12.57 4.75
C PRO A 463 28.19 -13.66 5.70
N GLU A 464 28.83 -13.81 6.85
CA GLU A 464 28.32 -14.71 7.90
C GLU A 464 27.03 -14.14 8.51
N PHE A 465 26.14 -15.02 8.97
CA PHE A 465 24.95 -14.58 9.69
C PHE A 465 25.36 -13.89 11.01
N PRO A 466 24.77 -12.71 11.34
CA PRO A 466 25.01 -12.09 12.64
C PRO A 466 24.63 -13.03 13.78
N ARG A 467 25.50 -13.12 14.80
CA ARG A 467 25.40 -14.12 15.89
C ARG A 467 24.14 -14.02 16.76
N LYS A 468 23.41 -12.91 16.71
CA LYS A 468 22.26 -12.61 17.57
C LYS A 468 20.91 -12.65 16.84
N LEU A 469 20.88 -13.09 15.57
CA LEU A 469 19.61 -13.22 14.87
C LEU A 469 18.83 -14.40 15.43
N ASP A 470 17.51 -14.23 15.51
CA ASP A 470 16.58 -15.29 15.83
C ASP A 470 16.37 -16.20 14.62
N TRP A 471 16.15 -17.49 14.90
CA TRP A 471 15.96 -18.53 13.90
C TRP A 471 14.68 -19.32 14.18
N LEU A 472 14.03 -19.74 13.11
CA LEU A 472 12.89 -20.65 13.11
C LEU A 472 13.25 -21.89 12.28
N ASN A 473 12.60 -23.01 12.57
CA ASN A 473 12.85 -24.31 11.93
C ASN A 473 14.26 -24.90 12.15
N THR A 474 15.16 -24.22 12.88
CA THR A 474 16.53 -24.68 13.17
C THR A 474 17.14 -23.92 14.35
N ALA A 475 18.23 -24.44 14.91
CA ALA A 475 19.18 -23.62 15.68
C ALA A 475 19.99 -22.70 14.74
N PRO A 476 20.62 -21.62 15.26
CA PRO A 476 21.39 -20.68 14.42
C PRO A 476 22.46 -21.37 13.57
N LEU A 477 22.41 -21.11 12.26
CA LEU A 477 23.34 -21.68 11.28
C LEU A 477 24.51 -20.75 11.00
N GLN A 478 25.63 -21.33 10.59
CA GLN A 478 26.84 -20.62 10.15
C GLN A 478 27.29 -21.13 8.77
N PHE A 479 27.63 -20.22 7.86
CA PHE A 479 28.17 -20.59 6.54
C PHE A 479 29.47 -21.37 6.65
N GLY A 480 30.39 -20.91 7.51
CA GLY A 480 31.72 -21.53 7.63
C GLY A 480 31.71 -22.94 8.25
N ARG A 481 30.60 -23.36 8.87
CA ARG A 481 30.51 -24.60 9.64
C ARG A 481 29.35 -25.50 9.19
N ASP A 482 28.13 -24.99 9.26
CA ASP A 482 26.90 -25.80 9.14
C ASP A 482 26.45 -25.95 7.67
N LEU A 483 26.67 -24.90 6.87
CA LEU A 483 26.35 -24.87 5.43
C LEU A 483 27.54 -25.13 4.52
N LYS A 484 28.74 -25.31 5.09
CA LYS A 484 29.95 -25.62 4.33
C LYS A 484 29.77 -26.92 3.54
N GLY A 485 30.20 -26.92 2.28
CA GLY A 485 30.06 -28.09 1.42
C GLY A 485 28.67 -28.27 0.81
N ARG A 486 27.78 -27.26 0.88
CA ARG A 486 26.43 -27.32 0.30
C ARG A 486 26.21 -26.22 -0.73
N VAL A 487 25.35 -26.51 -1.70
CA VAL A 487 24.72 -25.44 -2.47
C VAL A 487 23.59 -24.85 -1.63
N VAL A 488 23.59 -23.54 -1.40
CA VAL A 488 22.57 -22.86 -0.59
C VAL A 488 21.82 -21.86 -1.44
N VAL A 489 20.49 -21.84 -1.32
CA VAL A 489 19.66 -20.75 -1.84
C VAL A 489 19.22 -19.89 -0.67
N LEU A 490 19.59 -18.62 -0.67
CA LEU A 490 19.04 -17.62 0.24
C LEU A 490 17.81 -17.00 -0.42
N ASP A 491 16.65 -17.20 0.18
CA ASP A 491 15.40 -16.55 -0.24
C ASP A 491 15.20 -15.29 0.61
N PHE A 492 15.39 -14.12 0.01
CA PHE A 492 15.10 -12.84 0.66
C PHE A 492 13.62 -12.52 0.53
N TRP A 493 12.87 -12.69 1.62
CA TRP A 493 11.41 -12.64 1.62
C TRP A 493 10.86 -11.83 2.79
N THR A 494 9.57 -11.47 2.71
CA THR A 494 8.80 -10.86 3.80
C THR A 494 7.37 -11.36 3.69
N TYR A 495 6.71 -11.68 4.80
CA TYR A 495 5.44 -12.40 4.76
C TYR A 495 4.24 -11.57 4.28
N CYS A 496 4.35 -10.23 4.24
CA CYS A 496 3.29 -9.39 3.69
C CYS A 496 3.33 -9.28 2.15
N CYS A 497 4.42 -9.72 1.50
CA CYS A 497 4.63 -9.54 0.08
C CYS A 497 3.98 -10.69 -0.70
N ILE A 498 2.99 -10.38 -1.54
CA ILE A 498 2.29 -11.39 -2.34
C ILE A 498 3.25 -12.10 -3.31
N ASN A 499 4.20 -11.38 -3.91
CA ASN A 499 5.20 -11.96 -4.80
C ASN A 499 6.09 -12.99 -4.06
N CYS A 500 6.36 -12.77 -2.77
CA CYS A 500 7.08 -13.75 -1.95
C CYS A 500 6.23 -14.99 -1.69
N MET A 501 4.91 -14.86 -1.54
CA MET A 501 4.04 -16.01 -1.32
C MET A 501 3.93 -16.87 -2.58
N HIS A 502 3.89 -16.26 -3.76
CA HIS A 502 3.81 -16.96 -5.04
C HIS A 502 5.01 -17.88 -5.31
N VAL A 503 6.19 -17.59 -4.74
CA VAL A 503 7.40 -18.41 -4.96
C VAL A 503 7.59 -19.53 -3.94
N LEU A 504 6.80 -19.59 -2.86
CA LEU A 504 6.92 -20.66 -1.87
C LEU A 504 6.69 -22.06 -2.48
N PRO A 505 5.70 -22.28 -3.38
CA PRO A 505 5.55 -23.56 -4.09
C PRO A 505 6.76 -23.90 -4.99
N ASP A 506 7.41 -22.89 -5.57
CA ASP A 506 8.61 -23.08 -6.39
C ASP A 506 9.80 -23.55 -5.54
N LEU A 507 9.96 -22.97 -4.34
CA LEU A 507 10.95 -23.39 -3.36
C LEU A 507 10.67 -24.81 -2.84
N GLU A 508 9.43 -25.12 -2.48
CA GLU A 508 9.04 -26.46 -2.05
C GLU A 508 9.34 -27.51 -3.12
N PHE A 509 9.07 -27.18 -4.40
CA PHE A 509 9.40 -28.05 -5.52
C PHE A 509 10.89 -28.40 -5.58
N ILE A 510 11.78 -27.40 -5.51
CA ILE A 510 13.24 -27.64 -5.58
C ILE A 510 13.77 -28.32 -4.31
N GLU A 511 13.24 -27.99 -3.14
CA GLU A 511 13.58 -28.65 -1.87
C GLU A 511 13.26 -30.15 -1.95
N LYS A 512 12.07 -30.49 -2.45
CA LYS A 512 11.66 -31.89 -2.64
C LYS A 512 12.49 -32.60 -3.70
N LYS A 513 12.81 -31.94 -4.81
CA LYS A 513 13.62 -32.49 -5.91
C LYS A 513 15.04 -32.82 -5.47
N TYR A 514 15.65 -31.96 -4.66
CA TYR A 514 17.05 -32.07 -4.24
C TYR A 514 17.25 -32.53 -2.79
N LYS A 515 16.20 -33.06 -2.14
CA LYS A 515 16.21 -33.48 -0.72
C LYS A 515 17.36 -34.43 -0.32
N ASP A 516 17.81 -35.28 -1.24
CA ASP A 516 18.87 -36.28 -1.02
C ASP A 516 20.25 -35.78 -1.47
N LYS A 517 20.35 -34.50 -1.85
CA LYS A 517 21.59 -33.84 -2.24
C LYS A 517 22.01 -32.86 -1.12
N PRO A 518 23.30 -32.50 -1.03
CA PRO A 518 23.78 -31.45 -0.13
C PRO A 518 23.38 -30.05 -0.64
N PHE A 519 22.08 -29.80 -0.56
CA PHE A 519 21.35 -28.60 -0.96
C PHE A 519 20.49 -28.11 0.21
N THR A 520 20.32 -26.80 0.35
CA THR A 520 19.46 -26.22 1.39
C THR A 520 18.92 -24.86 0.96
N VAL A 521 17.64 -24.61 1.23
CA VAL A 521 17.06 -23.25 1.19
C VAL A 521 17.17 -22.64 2.58
N VAL A 522 17.50 -21.36 2.68
CA VAL A 522 17.39 -20.58 3.91
C VAL A 522 16.56 -19.33 3.61
N GLY A 523 15.41 -19.22 4.25
CA GLY A 523 14.57 -18.03 4.18
C GLY A 523 15.19 -16.91 5.00
N VAL A 524 15.73 -15.90 4.34
CA VAL A 524 16.22 -14.67 4.97
C VAL A 524 15.05 -13.69 5.05
N HIS A 525 14.34 -13.72 6.17
CA HIS A 525 13.20 -12.84 6.38
C HIS A 525 13.70 -11.40 6.61
N SER A 526 13.53 -10.54 5.61
CA SER A 526 13.93 -9.13 5.63
C SER A 526 12.68 -8.26 5.68
N ALA A 527 12.34 -7.76 6.86
CA ALA A 527 11.06 -7.14 7.20
C ALA A 527 10.78 -5.82 6.43
N LYS A 528 9.73 -5.76 5.62
CA LYS A 528 9.32 -4.50 4.94
C LYS A 528 8.76 -3.46 5.92
N PHE A 529 7.97 -3.90 6.90
CA PHE A 529 7.37 -3.07 7.96
C PHE A 529 7.92 -3.43 9.35
N ASP A 530 7.87 -2.49 10.30
CA ASP A 530 8.37 -2.71 11.66
C ASP A 530 7.66 -3.86 12.39
N ASN A 531 6.36 -4.07 12.14
CA ASN A 531 5.63 -5.21 12.69
C ASN A 531 6.17 -6.56 12.19
N GLU A 532 6.73 -6.60 10.99
CA GLU A 532 7.27 -7.85 10.43
C GLU A 532 8.62 -8.24 11.06
N LYS A 533 9.21 -7.38 11.92
CA LYS A 533 10.40 -7.74 12.70
C LYS A 533 10.07 -8.65 13.89
N ASP A 534 8.80 -8.73 14.29
CA ASP A 534 8.35 -9.54 15.41
C ASP A 534 8.45 -11.05 15.10
N LEU A 535 9.17 -11.78 15.95
CA LEU A 535 9.45 -13.21 15.73
C LEU A 535 8.18 -14.08 15.78
N GLU A 536 7.19 -13.74 16.61
CA GLU A 536 5.94 -14.51 16.71
C GLU A 536 5.07 -14.32 15.47
N ALA A 537 5.07 -13.12 14.89
CA ALA A 537 4.42 -12.84 13.62
C ALA A 537 5.06 -13.64 12.48
N ILE A 538 6.40 -13.67 12.41
CA ILE A 538 7.14 -14.48 11.42
C ILE A 538 6.85 -15.98 11.64
N ARG A 539 6.87 -16.46 12.88
CA ARG A 539 6.51 -17.86 13.21
C ARG A 539 5.10 -18.19 12.74
N SER A 540 4.14 -17.30 13.00
CA SER A 540 2.76 -17.47 12.53
C SER A 540 2.67 -17.54 11.01
N ALA A 541 3.48 -16.76 10.28
CA ALA A 541 3.57 -16.84 8.83
C ALA A 541 4.22 -18.16 8.35
N VAL A 542 5.32 -18.59 8.97
CA VAL A 542 5.97 -19.88 8.69
C VAL A 542 4.98 -21.04 8.82
N LEU A 543 4.19 -21.04 9.90
CA LEU A 543 3.14 -22.04 10.12
C LEU A 543 1.98 -21.92 9.12
N ARG A 544 1.55 -20.69 8.83
CA ARG A 544 0.45 -20.42 7.89
C ARG A 544 0.79 -20.91 6.48
N TYR A 545 1.96 -20.57 5.97
CA TYR A 545 2.37 -20.93 4.61
C TYR A 545 3.14 -22.25 4.53
N ASN A 546 3.19 -23.03 5.63
CA ASN A 546 3.84 -24.34 5.71
C ASN A 546 5.32 -24.31 5.25
N VAL A 547 6.05 -23.25 5.62
CA VAL A 547 7.48 -23.13 5.32
C VAL A 547 8.27 -24.13 6.17
N THR A 548 9.00 -25.04 5.52
CA THR A 548 9.75 -26.13 6.20
C THR A 548 11.28 -25.98 6.19
N HIS A 549 11.83 -25.05 5.42
CA HIS A 549 13.26 -24.73 5.49
C HIS A 549 13.62 -23.86 6.69
N PRO A 550 14.90 -23.79 7.08
CA PRO A 550 15.43 -22.78 8.00
C PRO A 550 15.00 -21.36 7.64
N VAL A 551 14.57 -20.58 8.63
CA VAL A 551 14.26 -19.16 8.47
C VAL A 551 15.06 -18.34 9.49
N VAL A 552 15.71 -17.29 9.05
CA VAL A 552 16.42 -16.32 9.90
C VAL A 552 15.69 -14.98 9.87
N ASN A 553 15.52 -14.35 11.03
CA ASN A 553 14.96 -13.02 11.15
C ASN A 553 16.06 -11.96 10.91
N ASP A 554 16.23 -11.54 9.66
CA ASP A 554 17.07 -10.38 9.28
C ASP A 554 16.23 -9.10 9.26
N GLY A 555 15.49 -8.84 10.34
CA GLY A 555 14.55 -7.71 10.45
C GLY A 555 15.20 -6.33 10.29
N ASP A 556 16.50 -6.22 10.55
CA ASP A 556 17.27 -4.99 10.31
C ASP A 556 18.02 -4.99 8.97
N MET A 557 17.76 -5.96 8.09
CA MET A 557 18.25 -6.02 6.71
C MET A 557 19.77 -5.99 6.57
N TYR A 558 20.50 -6.63 7.48
CA TYR A 558 21.95 -6.66 7.42
C TYR A 558 22.45 -7.47 6.21
N LEU A 559 21.96 -8.71 6.04
CA LEU A 559 22.35 -9.56 4.91
C LEU A 559 21.87 -8.96 3.59
N TRP A 560 20.64 -8.45 3.58
CA TRP A 560 20.05 -7.74 2.44
C TRP A 560 20.98 -6.65 1.92
N ARG A 561 21.48 -5.77 2.81
CA ARG A 561 22.36 -4.68 2.42
C ARG A 561 23.74 -5.15 1.98
N GLU A 562 24.33 -6.12 2.68
CA GLU A 562 25.67 -6.62 2.37
C GLU A 562 25.77 -7.32 1.02
N LEU A 563 24.72 -8.04 0.64
CA LEU A 563 24.60 -8.71 -0.65
C LEU A 563 24.04 -7.81 -1.76
N GLY A 564 23.62 -6.59 -1.43
CA GLY A 564 23.08 -5.66 -2.43
C GLY A 564 21.74 -6.13 -3.01
N VAL A 565 20.88 -6.70 -2.16
CA VAL A 565 19.50 -7.02 -2.51
C VAL A 565 18.68 -5.73 -2.61
N ASN A 566 17.73 -5.68 -3.54
CA ASN A 566 16.92 -4.49 -3.81
C ASN A 566 15.45 -4.80 -4.16
N SER A 567 15.03 -6.07 -4.12
CA SER A 567 13.67 -6.51 -4.44
C SER A 567 13.24 -7.70 -3.60
N TRP A 568 11.94 -7.79 -3.32
CA TRP A 568 11.31 -8.97 -2.77
C TRP A 568 10.47 -9.67 -3.85
N PRO A 569 10.57 -11.01 -4.00
CA PRO A 569 11.63 -11.86 -3.47
C PRO A 569 12.96 -11.63 -4.22
N THR A 570 14.06 -12.10 -3.64
CA THR A 570 15.34 -12.28 -4.35
C THR A 570 16.02 -13.56 -3.89
N PHE A 571 16.46 -14.38 -4.84
CA PHE A 571 17.23 -15.59 -4.57
C PHE A 571 18.72 -15.33 -4.75
N VAL A 572 19.53 -15.66 -3.75
CA VAL A 572 21.00 -15.69 -3.88
C VAL A 572 21.48 -17.13 -3.80
N VAL A 573 22.06 -17.63 -4.89
CA VAL A 573 22.62 -18.98 -4.95
C VAL A 573 24.08 -18.92 -4.50
N VAL A 574 24.42 -19.71 -3.49
CA VAL A 574 25.74 -19.75 -2.84
C VAL A 574 26.38 -21.11 -3.06
N ALA A 575 27.64 -21.11 -3.46
CA ALA A 575 28.46 -22.29 -3.67
C ALA A 575 28.89 -22.96 -2.35
N PRO A 576 29.34 -24.24 -2.40
CA PRO A 576 29.85 -24.99 -1.25
C PRO A 576 31.02 -24.33 -0.49
N ASN A 577 31.73 -23.40 -1.13
CA ASN A 577 32.85 -22.64 -0.59
C ASN A 577 32.45 -21.24 -0.09
N GLY A 578 31.16 -20.88 -0.12
CA GLY A 578 30.64 -19.58 0.31
C GLY A 578 30.67 -18.48 -0.74
N LYS A 579 31.09 -18.76 -1.99
CA LYS A 579 31.03 -17.79 -3.09
C LYS A 579 29.58 -17.62 -3.56
N VAL A 580 29.18 -16.38 -3.86
CA VAL A 580 27.88 -16.07 -4.46
C VAL A 580 27.95 -16.35 -5.97
N LEU A 581 27.14 -17.32 -6.43
CA LEU A 581 27.09 -17.78 -7.82
C LEU A 581 26.15 -16.94 -8.67
N ALA A 582 24.96 -16.66 -8.15
CA ALA A 582 23.92 -15.97 -8.90
C ALA A 582 22.99 -15.22 -7.95
N GLN A 583 22.39 -14.15 -8.46
CA GLN A 583 21.30 -13.41 -7.82
C GLN A 583 20.15 -13.31 -8.82
N ILE A 584 18.95 -13.71 -8.40
CA ILE A 584 17.75 -13.74 -9.23
C ILE A 584 16.67 -12.96 -8.50
N SER A 585 16.24 -11.84 -9.07
CA SER A 585 15.28 -10.93 -8.46
C SER A 585 13.88 -11.13 -9.04
N GLY A 586 12.85 -11.13 -8.19
CA GLY A 586 11.45 -11.24 -8.60
C GLY A 586 10.88 -12.66 -8.59
N GLU A 587 9.60 -12.77 -8.93
CA GLU A 587 8.84 -14.03 -8.99
C GLU A 587 8.88 -14.66 -10.39
N GLY A 588 8.47 -15.93 -10.51
CA GLY A 588 8.32 -16.62 -11.80
C GLY A 588 9.59 -17.29 -12.36
N HIS A 589 10.65 -17.38 -11.56
CA HIS A 589 11.96 -17.91 -11.97
C HIS A 589 12.24 -19.37 -11.55
N ARG A 590 11.21 -20.19 -11.29
CA ARG A 590 11.40 -21.59 -10.84
C ARG A 590 12.37 -22.38 -11.70
N LYS A 591 12.21 -22.30 -13.04
CA LYS A 591 13.03 -23.05 -13.98
C LYS A 591 14.50 -22.62 -13.92
N ASP A 592 14.74 -21.32 -13.82
CA ASP A 592 16.07 -20.74 -13.74
C ASP A 592 16.78 -21.18 -12.45
N LEU A 593 16.06 -21.12 -11.33
CA LEU A 593 16.56 -21.57 -10.04
C LEU A 593 16.86 -23.07 -10.05
N ASP A 594 15.98 -23.88 -10.62
CA ASP A 594 16.16 -25.33 -10.76
C ASP A 594 17.38 -25.69 -11.63
N ASP A 595 17.54 -25.04 -12.79
CA ASP A 595 18.67 -25.29 -13.69
C ASP A 595 20.01 -24.89 -13.06
N VAL A 596 20.07 -23.73 -12.37
CA VAL A 596 21.29 -23.25 -11.70
C VAL A 596 21.66 -24.15 -10.52
N VAL A 597 20.70 -24.51 -9.67
CA VAL A 597 20.94 -25.41 -8.53
C VAL A 597 21.37 -26.78 -9.01
N GLY A 598 20.68 -27.37 -9.99
CA GLY A 598 21.00 -28.68 -10.55
C GLY A 598 22.41 -28.70 -11.16
N ALA A 599 22.74 -27.72 -12.00
CA ALA A 599 24.06 -27.62 -12.61
C ALA A 599 25.17 -27.39 -11.56
N ALA A 600 24.93 -26.57 -10.54
CA ALA A 600 25.88 -26.36 -9.45
C ALA A 600 26.12 -27.64 -8.65
N LEU A 601 25.06 -28.36 -8.29
CA LEU A 601 25.19 -29.65 -7.59
C LEU A 601 26.01 -30.65 -8.40
N GLU A 602 25.73 -30.82 -9.68
CA GLU A 602 26.54 -31.72 -10.53
C GLU A 602 28.01 -31.26 -10.63
N PHE A 603 28.24 -29.98 -10.89
CA PHE A 603 29.58 -29.41 -11.08
C PHE A 603 30.46 -29.54 -9.84
N TYR A 604 29.91 -29.30 -8.65
CA TYR A 604 30.65 -29.39 -7.39
C TYR A 604 30.79 -30.82 -6.87
N ASP A 605 29.87 -31.73 -7.25
CA ASP A 605 30.00 -33.17 -6.98
C ASP A 605 31.19 -33.77 -7.74
N GLU A 606 31.30 -33.45 -9.04
CA GLU A 606 32.44 -33.86 -9.89
C GLU A 606 33.80 -33.42 -9.30
N ARG A 607 33.81 -32.32 -8.55
CA ARG A 607 35.00 -31.75 -7.89
C ARG A 607 35.19 -32.20 -6.44
N LYS A 608 34.30 -33.03 -5.90
CA LYS A 608 34.32 -33.51 -4.51
C LYS A 608 34.32 -32.37 -3.48
N LEU A 609 33.64 -31.27 -3.79
CA LEU A 609 33.50 -30.12 -2.90
C LEU A 609 32.20 -30.16 -2.07
N LEU A 610 31.31 -31.09 -2.39
CA LEU A 610 30.07 -31.32 -1.66
C LEU A 610 30.27 -32.19 -0.41
N GLN A 611 29.56 -31.86 0.66
CA GLN A 611 29.56 -32.60 1.92
C GLN A 611 28.15 -32.98 2.32
N ASN A 612 27.90 -34.28 2.44
CA ASN A 612 26.57 -34.80 2.76
C ASN A 612 26.34 -34.90 4.27
N ASN A 613 26.42 -33.76 4.96
CA ASN A 613 26.06 -33.67 6.36
C ASN A 613 24.52 -33.58 6.46
N SER A 614 23.92 -33.95 7.59
CA SER A 614 22.51 -33.62 7.85
C SER A 614 22.42 -32.25 8.53
N LEU A 615 21.41 -31.44 8.20
CA LEU A 615 21.09 -30.24 8.96
C LEU A 615 20.03 -30.59 10.02
N PRO A 616 20.26 -30.31 11.30
CA PRO A 616 19.28 -30.60 12.35
C PRO A 616 18.12 -29.60 12.26
N LEU A 617 17.06 -29.99 11.56
CA LEU A 617 15.82 -29.23 11.50
C LEU A 617 14.96 -29.46 12.75
N ALA A 618 14.26 -28.41 13.13
CA ALA A 618 13.42 -28.33 14.31
C ALA A 618 12.16 -27.52 13.96
N LEU A 619 11.25 -28.13 13.20
CA LEU A 619 10.16 -27.40 12.57
C LEU A 619 9.18 -26.82 13.59
N GLU A 620 8.76 -25.58 13.37
CA GLU A 620 7.82 -24.89 14.25
C GLU A 620 6.46 -25.64 14.30
N LYS A 621 6.05 -26.25 13.19
CA LYS A 621 4.78 -26.98 13.08
C LYS A 621 4.69 -28.21 13.98
N ASP A 622 5.84 -28.80 14.33
CA ASP A 622 5.90 -29.99 15.19
C ASP A 622 5.83 -29.62 16.68
N ARG A 623 5.96 -28.32 17.01
CA ARG A 623 6.02 -27.80 18.38
C ARG A 623 4.74 -27.07 18.80
N ASP A 624 3.94 -26.62 17.84
CA ASP A 624 2.73 -25.86 18.12
C ASP A 624 1.50 -26.77 18.27
N SER A 625 1.22 -27.15 19.53
CA SER A 625 0.04 -27.97 19.88
C SER A 625 -1.30 -27.37 19.40
N ARG A 626 -1.38 -26.05 19.19
CA ARG A 626 -2.61 -25.39 18.72
C ARG A 626 -3.01 -25.85 17.33
N LEU A 627 -2.04 -26.27 16.50
CA LEU A 627 -2.30 -26.79 15.16
C LEU A 627 -3.04 -28.13 15.18
N ILE A 628 -3.01 -28.85 16.30
CA ILE A 628 -3.71 -30.13 16.50
C ILE A 628 -5.02 -29.94 17.25
N THR A 629 -5.03 -29.04 18.25
CA THR A 629 -6.16 -28.93 19.19
C THR A 629 -7.24 -27.93 18.77
N SER A 630 -6.92 -26.98 17.89
CA SER A 630 -7.87 -25.93 17.49
C SER A 630 -8.86 -26.45 16.42
N PRO A 631 -10.16 -26.15 16.54
CA PRO A 631 -11.13 -26.50 15.51
C PRO A 631 -10.93 -25.72 14.20
N LEU A 632 -10.29 -24.55 14.27
CA LEU A 632 -9.94 -23.71 13.12
C LEU A 632 -8.43 -23.60 12.99
N LYS A 633 -7.92 -23.51 11.76
CA LYS A 633 -6.50 -23.40 11.44
C LYS A 633 -6.31 -22.23 10.47
N PHE A 634 -5.79 -21.14 11.02
CA PHE A 634 -5.57 -19.87 10.30
C PHE A 634 -6.81 -19.40 9.51
N PRO A 635 -7.95 -19.15 10.17
CA PRO A 635 -9.14 -18.66 9.47
C PRO A 635 -8.87 -17.29 8.84
N GLY A 636 -9.21 -17.15 7.55
CA GLY A 636 -8.85 -15.99 6.73
C GLY A 636 -9.85 -14.84 6.83
N LYS A 637 -11.13 -15.13 6.57
CA LYS A 637 -12.22 -14.15 6.52
C LYS A 637 -13.55 -14.74 7.03
N LEU A 638 -14.51 -13.84 7.20
CA LEU A 638 -15.85 -14.13 7.66
C LEU A 638 -16.88 -13.53 6.69
N ALA A 639 -18.03 -14.18 6.54
CA ALA A 639 -19.24 -13.58 5.98
C ALA A 639 -20.44 -13.92 6.87
N ILE A 640 -21.41 -13.03 6.95
CA ILE A 640 -22.53 -13.13 7.92
C ILE A 640 -23.86 -13.17 7.18
N ASP A 641 -24.74 -14.06 7.62
CA ASP A 641 -26.14 -14.13 7.23
C ASP A 641 -27.03 -13.99 8.48
N VAL A 642 -27.37 -12.75 8.80
CA VAL A 642 -28.17 -12.42 9.99
C VAL A 642 -29.59 -13.00 9.89
N GLN A 643 -30.17 -13.07 8.69
CA GLN A 643 -31.56 -13.51 8.50
C GLN A 643 -31.76 -14.99 8.86
N ASN A 644 -30.76 -15.83 8.57
CA ASN A 644 -30.82 -17.25 8.87
C ASN A 644 -29.93 -17.66 10.05
N ASN A 645 -29.44 -16.68 10.83
CA ASN A 645 -28.54 -16.91 11.97
C ASN A 645 -27.32 -17.77 11.58
N ARG A 646 -26.58 -17.39 10.52
CA ARG A 646 -25.36 -18.11 10.08
C ARG A 646 -24.12 -17.21 10.00
N LEU A 647 -22.98 -17.77 10.34
CA LEU A 647 -21.64 -17.22 10.14
C LEU A 647 -20.86 -18.20 9.25
N PHE A 648 -20.32 -17.70 8.15
CA PHE A 648 -19.41 -18.43 7.27
C PHE A 648 -17.99 -18.03 7.62
N ILE A 649 -17.13 -19.02 7.84
CA ILE A 649 -15.73 -18.86 8.23
C ILE A 649 -14.88 -19.55 7.18
N SER A 650 -13.97 -18.83 6.52
CA SER A 650 -12.97 -19.48 5.66
C SER A 650 -11.86 -20.03 6.53
N ASP A 651 -11.90 -21.33 6.79
CA ASP A 651 -10.92 -22.05 7.60
C ASP A 651 -9.74 -22.44 6.72
N SER A 652 -8.93 -21.43 6.36
CA SER A 652 -8.05 -21.46 5.19
C SER A 652 -7.06 -22.64 5.20
N ASN A 653 -6.40 -22.93 6.33
CA ASN A 653 -5.43 -24.03 6.40
C ASN A 653 -6.05 -25.40 6.72
N HIS A 654 -7.37 -25.47 6.82
CA HIS A 654 -8.13 -26.72 6.70
C HIS A 654 -8.84 -26.81 5.34
N ASN A 655 -8.57 -25.92 4.38
CA ASN A 655 -9.10 -25.98 3.00
C ASN A 655 -10.63 -26.16 2.92
N ARG A 656 -11.36 -25.45 3.78
CA ARG A 656 -12.81 -25.57 3.91
C ARG A 656 -13.47 -24.26 4.34
N ILE A 657 -14.78 -24.19 4.18
CA ILE A 657 -15.65 -23.21 4.82
C ILE A 657 -16.38 -23.89 5.97
N VAL A 658 -16.29 -23.30 7.16
CA VAL A 658 -17.04 -23.72 8.34
C VAL A 658 -18.27 -22.81 8.47
N VAL A 659 -19.44 -23.40 8.68
CA VAL A 659 -20.68 -22.68 8.90
C VAL A 659 -21.12 -22.91 10.34
N THR A 660 -21.25 -21.83 11.10
CA THR A 660 -21.80 -21.84 12.46
C THR A 660 -23.05 -20.98 12.52
N ASN A 661 -23.80 -21.04 13.62
CA ASN A 661 -24.72 -19.96 13.94
C ASN A 661 -23.97 -18.75 14.55
N LEU A 662 -24.68 -17.66 14.83
CA LEU A 662 -24.05 -16.46 15.40
C LEU A 662 -23.60 -16.64 16.86
N ASP A 663 -24.10 -17.67 17.55
CA ASP A 663 -23.64 -18.08 18.89
C ASP A 663 -22.38 -18.98 18.83
N GLY A 664 -21.93 -19.35 17.62
CA GLY A 664 -20.74 -20.18 17.39
C GLY A 664 -20.99 -21.69 17.39
N GLU A 665 -22.25 -22.13 17.43
CA GLU A 665 -22.60 -23.55 17.31
C GLU A 665 -22.42 -24.02 15.86
N PHE A 666 -21.72 -25.14 15.68
CA PHE A 666 -21.47 -25.70 14.36
C PHE A 666 -22.76 -26.14 13.66
N ILE A 667 -22.93 -25.72 12.40
CA ILE A 667 -24.05 -26.11 11.54
C ILE A 667 -23.58 -27.15 10.52
N CYS A 668 -22.60 -26.78 9.68
CA CYS A 668 -22.06 -27.65 8.66
C CYS A 668 -20.68 -27.19 8.18
N GLN A 669 -20.06 -28.00 7.32
CA GLN A 669 -18.81 -27.72 6.64
C GLN A 669 -19.02 -27.85 5.13
N VAL A 670 -18.33 -27.01 4.37
CA VAL A 670 -18.21 -27.10 2.90
C VAL A 670 -16.73 -27.25 2.56
N GLY A 671 -16.35 -28.30 1.85
CA GLY A 671 -14.95 -28.65 1.59
C GLY A 671 -14.61 -30.01 2.20
N SER A 672 -13.86 -30.85 1.49
CA SER A 672 -13.35 -32.15 1.95
C SER A 672 -12.20 -32.05 2.97
N SER A 673 -11.73 -30.82 3.22
CA SER A 673 -10.49 -30.49 3.91
C SER A 673 -9.19 -30.83 3.18
N GLU A 674 -9.28 -31.42 1.99
CA GLU A 674 -8.13 -31.65 1.11
C GLU A 674 -7.93 -30.44 0.18
N GLU A 675 -6.67 -30.17 -0.16
CA GLU A 675 -6.32 -29.17 -1.17
C GLU A 675 -6.82 -29.60 -2.55
N GLY A 676 -7.55 -28.73 -3.25
CA GLY A 676 -7.95 -28.98 -4.64
C GLY A 676 -9.02 -28.02 -5.16
N LEU A 677 -9.42 -28.21 -6.42
CA LEU A 677 -10.39 -27.36 -7.15
C LEU A 677 -11.67 -28.11 -7.55
N LEU A 678 -11.97 -29.25 -6.93
CA LEU A 678 -13.14 -30.06 -7.26
C LEU A 678 -14.43 -29.35 -6.84
N ASP A 679 -15.39 -29.23 -7.77
CA ASP A 679 -16.77 -28.81 -7.51
C ASP A 679 -17.63 -30.00 -7.09
N GLY A 680 -18.76 -29.74 -6.43
CA GLY A 680 -19.74 -30.80 -6.14
C GLY A 680 -20.56 -30.53 -4.89
N GLN A 681 -20.94 -31.62 -4.22
CA GLN A 681 -21.61 -31.58 -2.92
C GLN A 681 -20.64 -31.09 -1.85
N PHE A 682 -21.18 -30.58 -0.74
CA PHE A 682 -20.39 -29.92 0.31
C PHE A 682 -19.27 -30.79 0.91
N ASP A 683 -19.45 -32.11 1.00
CA ASP A 683 -18.47 -33.06 1.51
C ASP A 683 -17.38 -33.44 0.49
N THR A 684 -17.69 -33.31 -0.80
CA THR A 684 -16.78 -33.68 -1.90
C THR A 684 -16.04 -32.51 -2.53
N ALA A 685 -16.61 -31.31 -2.49
CA ALA A 685 -15.95 -30.11 -3.00
C ALA A 685 -14.62 -29.90 -2.27
N SER A 686 -13.61 -29.35 -2.94
CA SER A 686 -12.32 -29.04 -2.33
C SER A 686 -11.96 -27.59 -2.61
N PHE A 687 -11.19 -26.99 -1.71
CA PHE A 687 -10.65 -25.64 -1.85
C PHE A 687 -9.12 -25.69 -1.72
N ASN A 688 -8.45 -24.59 -2.06
CA ASN A 688 -7.04 -24.39 -1.75
C ASN A 688 -6.85 -23.02 -1.13
N ARG A 689 -6.75 -23.02 0.20
CA ARG A 689 -6.66 -21.84 1.07
C ARG A 689 -7.67 -20.73 0.76
N PRO A 690 -8.98 -21.00 0.94
CA PRO A 690 -10.00 -19.99 0.69
C PRO A 690 -9.83 -18.78 1.62
N GLN A 691 -10.07 -17.57 1.10
CA GLN A 691 -9.95 -16.31 1.84
C GLN A 691 -11.29 -15.56 1.81
N GLY A 692 -11.43 -14.59 0.91
CA GLY A 692 -12.59 -13.69 0.79
C GLY A 692 -13.91 -14.45 0.72
N LEU A 693 -14.90 -13.99 1.47
CA LEU A 693 -16.25 -14.52 1.48
C LEU A 693 -17.24 -13.39 1.26
N ALA A 694 -18.22 -13.59 0.39
CA ALA A 694 -19.31 -12.64 0.16
C ALA A 694 -20.64 -13.39 0.06
N TYR A 695 -21.57 -13.09 0.96
CA TYR A 695 -22.87 -13.76 1.01
C TYR A 695 -23.98 -12.87 0.43
N ASN A 696 -24.72 -13.39 -0.55
CA ASN A 696 -25.90 -12.75 -1.12
C ASN A 696 -27.17 -13.36 -0.52
N PHE A 697 -27.76 -12.67 0.45
CA PHE A 697 -28.96 -13.14 1.15
C PHE A 697 -30.19 -13.32 0.25
N LYS A 698 -30.36 -12.48 -0.79
CA LYS A 698 -31.52 -12.54 -1.68
C LYS A 698 -31.52 -13.81 -2.52
N LYS A 699 -30.32 -14.30 -2.89
CA LYS A 699 -30.15 -15.50 -3.72
C LYS A 699 -29.77 -16.74 -2.90
N ASN A 700 -29.45 -16.58 -1.62
CA ASN A 700 -28.87 -17.62 -0.76
C ASN A 700 -27.59 -18.23 -1.39
N ILE A 701 -26.70 -17.37 -1.89
CA ILE A 701 -25.43 -17.76 -2.54
C ILE A 701 -24.26 -17.19 -1.73
N LEU A 702 -23.29 -18.03 -1.40
CA LEU A 702 -21.99 -17.62 -0.88
C LEU A 702 -20.97 -17.68 -2.03
N TYR A 703 -20.28 -16.58 -2.27
CA TYR A 703 -19.12 -16.51 -3.16
C TYR A 703 -17.85 -16.64 -2.33
N VAL A 704 -16.90 -17.44 -2.83
CA VAL A 704 -15.62 -17.71 -2.15
C VAL A 704 -14.46 -17.34 -3.06
N ALA A 705 -13.52 -16.54 -2.56
CA ALA A 705 -12.22 -16.34 -3.18
C ALA A 705 -11.27 -17.49 -2.78
N ASP A 706 -11.19 -18.48 -3.66
CA ASP A 706 -10.39 -19.70 -3.49
C ASP A 706 -8.95 -19.44 -3.95
N THR A 707 -8.16 -18.91 -3.02
CA THR A 707 -7.05 -17.99 -3.33
C THR A 707 -5.87 -18.70 -3.99
N GLU A 708 -5.47 -19.86 -3.48
CA GLU A 708 -4.35 -20.62 -4.07
C GLU A 708 -4.77 -21.51 -5.25
N ASN A 709 -6.07 -21.60 -5.53
CA ASN A 709 -6.56 -22.12 -6.82
C ASN A 709 -6.70 -21.03 -7.88
N HIS A 710 -6.50 -19.75 -7.52
CA HIS A 710 -6.76 -18.61 -8.39
C HIS A 710 -8.19 -18.61 -8.98
N ALA A 711 -9.17 -18.98 -8.16
CA ALA A 711 -10.56 -19.18 -8.59
C ALA A 711 -11.57 -18.42 -7.73
N LEU A 712 -12.72 -18.09 -8.33
CA LEU A 712 -13.93 -17.72 -7.61
C LEU A 712 -14.87 -18.93 -7.62
N ARG A 713 -15.38 -19.31 -6.45
CA ARG A 713 -16.23 -20.48 -6.23
C ARG A 713 -17.61 -20.07 -5.75
#